data_AF-A0A6P8YSV5-F1
#
_entry.id   AF-A0A6P8YSV5-F1
#
_cell.length_a   1.000
_cell.length_b   1.000
_cell.length_c   1.000
_cell.angle_alpha   90.00
_cell.angle_beta   90.00
_cell.angle_gamma   90.00
#
_symmetry.space_group_name_H-M   'P 1'
#
loop_
_entity.id
_entity.type
_entity.pdbx_description
1 polymer ?
#
loop_
_entity_poly.entity_id
_entity_poly.type
_entity_poly.pdbx_seq_one_letter_code
_entity_poly.pdbx_strand_id
1 'polypeptide(L)'
;MRRRKWKEEEARMKRREEERKRAEEERRKATEDVRKRRIEELRKKKRQEEEARRQKEDEEEREREAEQERLLEEERARKEAELRRVREEREKEEQRRLEEKVREERRRRAEEQQKEEERKREEERRRAVERQEEEEEEERKRQEAKQREERDREVERERSKKAEEDERKRKAEEKRKRKAEEEERERKRKLEEEEKERKRKAEEEERKRKIEEEERKRKSEEEEKERRRRAEEERKRKAEQDEKEKKRKLEEEEKERKRKLEENEKERKRKAEDEEKGRRRKVEEQEKQLKAEEDSKRRKQEEESRKKKETEEKSTVTEREEKTKKRSGDEAKGKVTAKEDDEDEEEDLTSWMSGFPEFFAPTADDDVKNEECRKQSRIFVQHLAKYKMWALNMYDATAKLPSGVLSGNAIQLGDFDECLGVDVRLRQRSAAASAASKGDEDGDDADVLARAASWFADLVRPVLEPVLGAKEDPGLVHIRGQYCLAGVDLELRRNDAALRTALDRSLAHSFLKGSLNDSAHFVPRFRTLGWGVCVPEACSPRDVELALRGAVTPAMQRLPPSFFLAGGGLAALLLLALVATIKDTGHEPDELGGLSGVVASFSLRRNWSTLTAQEDPGADDIRCIHGIRCVCSLLLYAAHKLVPLAALPFSNRRLLTVLAASPASLLLRGSLMYTDTFLMLSGTLAAFHLSKHLSRAGSLDWAGRLATRVIRLTPTLGLVTVAYAYVLEHIGTGPLWGQLVEENGRICREHMWRNLLYVHNLWPFEQMCAPHTHQLALDMQLSLLVPPLVWLLVKAWPLASPVIVVLVGGSTWLRQQAALQHNVSLLIYNGAKPADLYRAADVSYIQATHRASAYLAGVALGYLLHRVPRKLQVPKVLLALGWLASASLGGWAMFSQRHVARLDYRLDVADAARFNALAPLAWAAAMAWLIFACYTGHGGVLDRVLCARPLVLLSRISYAFYLVQFLVFFYNAGSVRSQREFSVTAALDLWELVLVLALATVVTLLVELPMQSVRSALGSSKRRQSLKWEPPSTPTTPSPHELAAAYYYNLSTDVYTSHAKKE
;
A
#
# COMPACT_ATOMS: atom_id res chain seq x y z
N MET A 1 -28.24 -26.75 -98.49
CA MET A 1 -27.09 -25.80 -98.49
C MET A 1 -27.28 -24.54 -97.63
N ARG A 2 -28.24 -23.64 -97.90
CA ARG A 2 -28.33 -22.30 -97.25
C ARG A 2 -28.19 -22.30 -95.71
N ARG A 3 -28.90 -23.17 -94.98
CA ARG A 3 -28.75 -23.33 -93.50
C ARG A 3 -27.35 -23.72 -93.02
N ARG A 4 -26.53 -24.39 -93.84
CA ARG A 4 -25.14 -24.76 -93.49
C ARG A 4 -24.21 -23.54 -93.58
N LYS A 5 -24.31 -22.77 -94.68
CA LYS A 5 -23.58 -21.50 -94.85
C LYS A 5 -23.90 -20.50 -93.73
N TRP A 6 -25.18 -20.32 -93.38
CA TRP A 6 -25.57 -19.45 -92.26
C TRP A 6 -24.89 -19.86 -90.95
N LYS A 7 -24.92 -21.16 -90.59
CA LYS A 7 -24.27 -21.63 -89.36
C LYS A 7 -22.74 -21.48 -89.39
N GLU A 8 -22.10 -21.58 -90.55
CA GLU A 8 -20.67 -21.30 -90.71
C GLU A 8 -20.35 -19.81 -90.56
N GLU A 9 -21.18 -18.91 -91.08
CA GLU A 9 -21.05 -17.46 -90.89
C GLU A 9 -21.31 -17.06 -89.44
N GLU A 10 -22.34 -17.60 -88.79
CA GLU A 10 -22.62 -17.37 -87.36
C GLU A 10 -21.46 -17.85 -86.48
N ALA A 11 -20.88 -19.02 -86.78
CA ALA A 11 -19.71 -19.54 -86.09
C ALA A 11 -18.41 -18.78 -86.42
N ARG A 12 -18.34 -18.04 -87.53
CA ARG A 12 -17.24 -17.10 -87.83
C ARG A 12 -17.42 -15.77 -87.10
N MET A 13 -18.66 -15.26 -87.03
CA MET A 13 -19.01 -14.06 -86.26
C MET A 13 -18.70 -14.25 -84.77
N LYS A 14 -19.15 -15.35 -84.16
CA LYS A 14 -18.89 -15.65 -82.74
C LYS A 14 -17.39 -15.76 -82.42
N ARG A 15 -16.59 -16.41 -83.28
CA ARG A 15 -15.13 -16.47 -83.12
C ARG A 15 -14.47 -15.09 -83.19
N ARG A 16 -14.88 -14.24 -84.15
CA ARG A 16 -14.39 -12.86 -84.24
C ARG A 16 -14.77 -12.02 -83.01
N GLU A 17 -15.94 -12.24 -82.44
CA GLU A 17 -16.38 -11.57 -81.21
C GLU A 17 -15.57 -12.01 -79.98
N GLU A 18 -15.29 -13.32 -79.85
CA GLU A 18 -14.41 -13.86 -78.80
C GLU A 18 -12.98 -13.37 -78.93
N GLU A 19 -12.41 -13.36 -80.14
CA GLU A 19 -11.08 -12.78 -80.42
C GLU A 19 -11.02 -11.30 -80.03
N ARG A 20 -12.07 -10.52 -80.35
CA ARG A 20 -12.13 -9.10 -79.97
C ARG A 20 -12.18 -8.90 -78.46
N LYS A 21 -12.97 -9.73 -77.74
CA LYS A 21 -13.04 -9.70 -76.28
C LYS A 21 -11.71 -10.08 -75.62
N ARG A 22 -10.99 -11.08 -76.13
CA ARG A 22 -9.65 -11.45 -75.64
C ARG A 22 -8.64 -10.32 -75.83
N ALA A 23 -8.61 -9.71 -77.02
CA ALA A 23 -7.72 -8.58 -77.30
C ALA A 23 -8.03 -7.34 -76.43
N GLU A 24 -9.30 -7.12 -76.09
CA GLU A 24 -9.72 -6.04 -75.18
C GLU A 24 -9.33 -6.34 -73.71
N GLU A 25 -9.43 -7.59 -73.27
CA GLU A 25 -8.99 -8.03 -71.94
C GLU A 25 -7.45 -7.95 -71.78
N GLU A 26 -6.67 -8.33 -72.80
CA GLU A 26 -5.22 -8.19 -72.81
C GLU A 26 -4.77 -6.72 -72.74
N ARG A 27 -5.40 -5.82 -73.50
CA ARG A 27 -5.15 -4.37 -73.41
C ARG A 27 -5.45 -3.81 -72.02
N ARG A 28 -6.53 -4.28 -71.39
CA ARG A 28 -6.89 -3.89 -70.01
C ARG A 28 -5.85 -4.39 -69.00
N LYS A 29 -5.39 -5.64 -69.10
CA LYS A 29 -4.31 -6.18 -68.24
C LYS A 29 -2.99 -5.40 -68.40
N ALA A 30 -2.57 -5.14 -69.64
CA ALA A 30 -1.37 -4.34 -69.92
C ALA A 30 -1.45 -2.92 -69.31
N THR A 31 -2.62 -2.28 -69.38
CA THR A 31 -2.84 -0.96 -68.78
C THR A 31 -2.79 -1.01 -67.25
N GLU A 32 -3.33 -2.07 -66.64
CA GLU A 32 -3.31 -2.28 -65.20
C GLU A 32 -1.90 -2.54 -64.66
N ASP A 33 -1.07 -3.30 -65.39
CA ASP A 33 0.31 -3.59 -64.99
C ASP A 33 1.22 -2.35 -65.08
N VAL A 34 1.03 -1.49 -66.08
CA VAL A 34 1.70 -0.17 -66.14
C VAL A 34 1.30 0.69 -64.93
N ARG A 35 0.02 0.70 -64.56
CA ARG A 35 -0.47 1.41 -63.36
C ARG A 35 0.14 0.85 -62.07
N LYS A 36 0.24 -0.48 -61.93
CA LYS A 36 0.87 -1.14 -60.77
C LYS A 36 2.34 -0.76 -60.62
N ARG A 37 3.13 -0.82 -61.70
CA ARG A 37 4.56 -0.43 -61.68
C ARG A 37 4.75 1.02 -61.23
N ARG A 38 3.95 1.96 -61.78
CA ARG A 38 4.03 3.39 -61.42
C ARG A 38 3.64 3.66 -59.95
N ILE A 39 2.69 2.90 -59.39
CA ILE A 39 2.36 2.95 -57.95
C ILE A 39 3.51 2.39 -57.10
N GLU A 40 4.20 1.34 -57.55
CA GLU A 40 5.35 0.78 -56.83
C GLU A 40 6.55 1.74 -56.80
N GLU A 41 6.86 2.41 -57.91
CA GLU A 41 7.91 3.44 -57.95
C GLU A 41 7.62 4.62 -57.02
N LEU A 42 6.37 5.13 -57.02
CA LEU A 42 5.95 6.17 -56.08
C LEU A 42 6.06 5.72 -54.62
N ARG A 43 5.76 4.44 -54.33
CA ARG A 43 5.94 3.84 -52.99
C ARG A 43 7.40 3.63 -52.61
N LYS A 44 8.32 3.45 -53.56
CA LYS A 44 9.78 3.40 -53.31
C LYS A 44 10.30 4.80 -53.02
N LYS A 45 9.96 5.78 -53.86
CA LYS A 45 10.38 7.18 -53.67
C LYS A 45 9.91 7.74 -52.33
N LYS A 46 8.64 7.52 -51.96
CA LYS A 46 8.11 7.97 -50.66
C LYS A 46 8.83 7.33 -49.47
N ARG A 47 9.25 6.06 -49.56
CA ARG A 47 10.06 5.42 -48.51
C ARG A 47 11.44 6.05 -48.38
N GLN A 48 12.10 6.36 -49.48
CA GLN A 48 13.41 7.03 -49.47
C GLN A 48 13.32 8.45 -48.90
N GLU A 49 12.28 9.21 -49.25
CA GLU A 49 12.02 10.54 -48.66
C GLU A 49 11.71 10.44 -47.15
N GLU A 50 11.01 9.39 -46.70
CA GLU A 50 10.70 9.16 -45.29
C GLU A 50 11.93 8.69 -44.48
N GLU A 51 12.76 7.80 -45.05
CA GLU A 51 14.04 7.37 -44.46
C GLU A 51 15.03 8.53 -44.32
N ALA A 52 15.15 9.38 -45.34
CA ALA A 52 15.99 10.59 -45.29
C ALA A 52 15.48 11.60 -44.23
N ARG A 53 14.15 11.73 -44.06
CA ARG A 53 13.58 12.59 -43.02
C ARG A 53 13.86 12.05 -41.61
N ARG A 54 13.73 10.74 -41.40
CA ARG A 54 14.07 10.08 -40.13
C ARG A 54 15.55 10.22 -39.78
N GLN A 55 16.46 10.02 -40.74
CA GLN A 55 17.89 10.22 -40.51
C GLN A 55 18.22 11.65 -40.06
N LYS A 56 17.53 12.66 -40.60
CA LYS A 56 17.69 14.05 -40.17
C LYS A 56 17.06 14.32 -38.79
N GLU A 57 15.89 13.76 -38.51
CA GLU A 57 15.25 13.82 -37.19
C GLU A 57 16.15 13.17 -36.11
N ASP A 58 16.73 12.00 -36.39
CA ASP A 58 17.69 11.27 -35.53
C ASP A 58 19.01 12.03 -35.31
N GLU A 59 19.42 12.91 -36.23
CA GLU A 59 20.63 13.74 -36.13
C GLU A 59 20.37 14.99 -35.28
N GLU A 60 19.26 15.70 -35.55
CA GLU A 60 18.80 16.83 -34.74
C GLU A 60 18.46 16.42 -33.29
N GLU A 61 17.99 15.19 -33.05
CA GLU A 61 17.73 14.67 -31.70
C GLU A 61 19.04 14.44 -30.92
N ARG A 62 20.06 13.83 -31.55
CA ARG A 62 21.38 13.62 -30.92
C ARG A 62 22.10 14.91 -30.58
N GLU A 63 22.00 15.95 -31.41
CA GLU A 63 22.57 17.26 -31.09
C GLU A 63 21.91 17.89 -29.85
N ARG A 64 20.58 17.76 -29.74
CA ARG A 64 19.82 18.25 -28.56
C ARG A 64 20.12 17.44 -27.31
N GLU A 65 20.26 16.12 -27.39
CA GLU A 65 20.69 15.29 -26.27
C GLU A 65 22.10 15.69 -25.79
N ALA A 66 23.05 15.89 -26.71
CA ALA A 66 24.40 16.32 -26.38
C ALA A 66 24.48 17.76 -25.82
N GLU A 67 23.59 18.67 -26.24
CA GLU A 67 23.45 20.00 -25.63
C GLU A 67 22.84 19.91 -24.22
N GLN A 68 21.80 19.10 -24.04
CA GLN A 68 21.13 18.90 -22.77
C GLN A 68 22.06 18.22 -21.73
N GLU A 69 22.88 17.26 -22.14
CA GLU A 69 23.87 16.62 -21.26
C GLU A 69 24.93 17.63 -20.77
N ARG A 70 25.44 18.51 -21.65
CA ARG A 70 26.37 19.59 -21.28
C ARG A 70 25.74 20.58 -20.29
N LEU A 71 24.48 20.98 -20.49
CA LEU A 71 23.76 21.85 -19.56
C LEU A 71 23.54 21.19 -18.19
N LEU A 72 23.25 19.88 -18.17
CA LEU A 72 23.11 19.11 -16.93
C LEU A 72 24.46 18.94 -16.20
N GLU A 73 25.57 18.82 -16.93
CA GLU A 73 26.91 18.74 -16.35
C GLU A 73 27.33 20.09 -15.73
N GLU A 74 27.07 21.21 -16.40
CA GLU A 74 27.23 22.56 -15.81
C GLU A 74 26.37 22.75 -14.56
N GLU A 75 25.10 22.33 -14.58
CA GLU A 75 24.21 22.48 -13.43
C GLU A 75 24.68 21.63 -12.24
N ARG A 76 25.16 20.40 -12.49
CA ARG A 76 25.77 19.54 -11.46
C ARG A 76 27.02 20.20 -10.88
N ALA A 77 27.91 20.74 -11.71
CA ALA A 77 29.11 21.45 -11.25
C ALA A 77 28.77 22.67 -10.39
N ARG A 78 27.75 23.46 -10.76
CA ARG A 78 27.25 24.59 -9.96
C ARG A 78 26.70 24.13 -8.60
N LYS A 79 25.85 23.09 -8.59
CA LYS A 79 25.28 22.52 -7.35
C LYS A 79 26.34 21.91 -6.44
N GLU A 80 27.37 21.27 -6.99
CA GLU A 80 28.51 20.79 -6.19
C GLU A 80 29.30 21.95 -5.57
N ALA A 81 29.57 23.02 -6.32
CA ALA A 81 30.27 24.19 -5.81
C ALA A 81 29.48 24.90 -4.69
N GLU A 82 28.16 25.01 -4.84
CA GLU A 82 27.27 25.55 -3.81
C GLU A 82 27.23 24.64 -2.57
N LEU A 83 27.10 23.32 -2.74
CA LEU A 83 27.11 22.36 -1.64
C LEU A 83 28.43 22.37 -0.87
N ARG A 84 29.58 22.57 -1.54
CA ARG A 84 30.89 22.74 -0.89
C ARG A 84 30.91 24.00 -0.03
N ARG A 85 30.44 25.15 -0.54
CA ARG A 85 30.33 26.39 0.24
C ARG A 85 29.45 26.23 1.49
N VAL A 86 28.27 25.61 1.34
CA VAL A 86 27.36 25.36 2.47
C VAL A 86 27.96 24.40 3.52
N ARG A 87 28.78 23.42 3.09
CA ARG A 87 29.53 22.57 4.03
C ARG A 87 30.59 23.36 4.79
N GLU A 88 31.41 24.15 4.10
CA GLU A 88 32.43 25.00 4.75
C GLU A 88 31.81 26.01 5.73
N GLU A 89 30.66 26.60 5.42
CA GLU A 89 29.97 27.50 6.35
C GLU A 89 29.44 26.76 7.59
N ARG A 90 28.89 25.55 7.42
CA ARG A 90 28.47 24.71 8.55
C ARG A 90 29.64 24.27 9.42
N GLU A 91 30.75 23.88 8.83
CA GLU A 91 31.97 23.52 9.58
C GLU A 91 32.51 24.72 10.38
N LYS A 92 32.53 25.92 9.79
CA LYS A 92 32.88 27.18 10.47
C LYS A 92 31.90 27.52 11.60
N GLU A 93 30.60 27.28 11.41
CA GLU A 93 29.58 27.52 12.46
C GLU A 93 29.70 26.49 13.60
N GLU A 94 29.90 25.21 13.29
CA GLU A 94 30.08 24.14 14.26
C GLU A 94 31.36 24.34 15.08
N GLN A 95 32.46 24.76 14.44
CA GLN A 95 33.69 25.14 15.13
C GLN A 95 33.48 26.32 16.09
N ARG A 96 32.76 27.37 15.68
CA ARG A 96 32.41 28.49 16.59
C ARG A 96 31.58 28.02 17.79
N ARG A 97 30.59 27.14 17.58
CA ARG A 97 29.77 26.56 18.66
C ARG A 97 30.59 25.66 19.60
N LEU A 98 31.62 24.98 19.10
CA LEU A 98 32.58 24.22 19.90
C LEU A 98 33.47 25.14 20.74
N GLU A 99 34.02 26.19 20.15
CA GLU A 99 34.83 27.21 20.85
C GLU A 99 34.02 27.92 21.95
N GLU A 100 32.75 28.25 21.68
CA GLU A 100 31.83 28.83 22.66
C GLU A 100 31.55 27.88 23.84
N LYS A 101 31.27 26.59 23.56
CA LYS A 101 31.11 25.57 24.61
C LYS A 101 32.36 25.39 25.46
N VAL A 102 33.54 25.34 24.84
CA VAL A 102 34.82 25.25 25.56
C VAL A 102 35.06 26.50 26.42
N ARG A 103 34.66 27.68 25.95
CA ARG A 103 34.73 28.94 26.72
C ARG A 103 33.76 28.94 27.90
N GLU A 104 32.55 28.41 27.73
CA GLU A 104 31.56 28.27 28.81
C GLU A 104 32.02 27.25 29.86
N GLU A 105 32.55 26.10 29.43
CA GLU A 105 33.08 25.06 30.33
C GLU A 105 34.27 25.57 31.15
N ARG A 106 35.18 26.36 30.54
CA ARG A 106 36.25 27.06 31.27
C ARG A 106 35.70 28.03 32.31
N ARG A 107 34.61 28.74 32.02
CA ARG A 107 33.98 29.65 32.99
C ARG A 107 33.37 28.88 34.15
N ARG A 108 32.66 27.78 33.89
CA ARG A 108 32.09 26.91 34.93
C ARG A 108 33.18 26.33 35.85
N ARG A 109 34.31 25.86 35.30
CA ARG A 109 35.45 25.37 36.09
C ARG A 109 36.08 26.46 36.98
N ALA A 110 36.16 27.70 36.50
CA ALA A 110 36.61 28.83 37.31
C ALA A 110 35.62 29.19 38.43
N GLU A 111 34.31 29.18 38.14
CA GLU A 111 33.25 29.37 39.14
C GLU A 111 33.23 28.24 40.19
N GLU A 112 33.54 26.99 39.80
CA GLU A 112 33.70 25.85 40.72
C GLU A 112 34.95 25.98 41.60
N GLN A 113 36.10 26.38 41.03
CA GLN A 113 37.33 26.63 41.79
C GLN A 113 37.16 27.74 42.82
N GLN A 114 36.48 28.84 42.48
CA GLN A 114 36.15 29.90 43.46
C GLN A 114 35.27 29.38 44.60
N LYS A 115 34.25 28.57 44.31
CA LYS A 115 33.40 27.96 45.33
C LYS A 115 34.15 26.96 46.20
N GLU A 116 35.14 26.26 45.66
CA GLU A 116 35.99 25.35 46.43
C GLU A 116 36.96 26.11 47.36
N GLU A 117 37.57 27.21 46.89
CA GLU A 117 38.36 28.10 47.76
C GLU A 117 37.52 28.75 48.86
N GLU A 118 36.32 29.20 48.54
CA GLU A 118 35.40 29.80 49.52
C GLU A 118 35.00 28.78 50.60
N ARG A 119 34.69 27.53 50.21
CA ARG A 119 34.45 26.43 51.15
C ARG A 119 35.66 26.13 52.03
N LYS A 120 36.88 26.11 51.48
CA LYS A 120 38.11 25.91 52.28
C LYS A 120 38.30 27.02 53.30
N ARG A 121 38.05 28.29 52.94
CA ARG A 121 38.09 29.43 53.88
C ARG A 121 37.00 29.36 54.94
N GLU A 122 35.81 28.87 54.60
CA GLU A 122 34.74 28.64 55.59
C GLU A 122 35.09 27.49 56.55
N GLU A 123 35.70 26.42 56.04
CA GLU A 123 36.17 25.29 56.86
C GLU A 123 37.33 25.67 57.78
N GLU A 124 38.30 26.46 57.30
CA GLU A 124 39.36 27.04 58.14
C GLU A 124 38.80 27.95 59.24
N ARG A 125 37.76 28.74 58.93
CA ARG A 125 37.04 29.55 59.94
C ARG A 125 36.35 28.69 60.98
N ARG A 126 35.66 27.61 60.58
CA ARG A 126 35.04 26.66 61.53
C ARG A 126 36.09 26.02 62.43
N ARG A 127 37.19 25.52 61.87
CA ARG A 127 38.32 24.95 62.64
C ARG A 127 39.02 25.98 63.54
N ALA A 128 38.95 27.27 63.21
CA ALA A 128 39.44 28.33 64.10
C ALA A 128 38.50 28.57 65.28
N VAL A 129 37.18 28.55 65.07
CA VAL A 129 36.17 28.62 66.14
C VAL A 129 36.25 27.38 67.04
N GLU A 130 36.33 26.18 66.47
CA GLU A 130 36.51 24.93 67.24
C GLU A 130 37.75 24.99 68.16
N ARG A 131 38.87 25.52 67.68
CA ARG A 131 40.06 25.74 68.52
C ARG A 131 39.86 26.77 69.63
N GLN A 132 39.08 27.83 69.38
CA GLN A 132 38.74 28.79 70.45
C GLN A 132 37.80 28.17 71.49
N GLU A 133 36.82 27.36 71.07
CA GLU A 133 35.95 26.60 71.97
C GLU A 133 36.75 25.57 72.78
N GLU A 134 37.72 24.88 72.18
CA GLU A 134 38.65 23.97 72.87
C GLU A 134 39.55 24.72 73.88
N GLU A 135 40.08 25.90 73.53
CA GLU A 135 40.87 26.75 74.44
C GLU A 135 40.02 27.28 75.62
N GLU A 136 38.78 27.73 75.37
CA GLU A 136 37.83 28.13 76.41
C GLU A 136 37.40 26.95 77.30
N GLU A 137 37.25 25.74 76.73
CA GLU A 137 36.95 24.53 77.51
C GLU A 137 38.17 24.08 78.35
N GLU A 138 39.39 24.18 77.82
CA GLU A 138 40.65 24.02 78.58
C GLU A 138 40.74 25.04 79.72
N GLU A 139 40.41 26.31 79.49
CA GLU A 139 40.44 27.32 80.54
C GLU A 139 39.36 27.07 81.61
N ARG A 140 38.12 26.70 81.21
CA ARG A 140 37.09 26.24 82.15
C ARG A 140 37.56 25.03 82.95
N LYS A 141 38.18 24.03 82.33
CA LYS A 141 38.76 22.86 83.03
C LYS A 141 39.86 23.28 84.00
N ARG A 142 40.70 24.25 83.67
CA ARG A 142 41.73 24.82 84.57
C ARG A 142 41.11 25.60 85.74
N GLN A 143 40.03 26.34 85.52
CA GLN A 143 39.29 27.05 86.58
C GLN A 143 38.56 26.06 87.50
N GLU A 144 37.87 25.07 86.94
CA GLU A 144 37.23 23.98 87.68
C GLU A 144 38.26 23.14 88.45
N ALA A 145 39.44 22.88 87.89
CA ALA A 145 40.55 22.23 88.57
C ALA A 145 41.08 23.04 89.76
N LYS A 146 41.26 24.36 89.63
CA LYS A 146 41.63 25.24 90.77
C LYS A 146 40.58 25.20 91.88
N GLN A 147 39.29 25.30 91.55
CA GLN A 147 38.20 25.16 92.53
C GLN A 147 38.13 23.75 93.13
N ARG A 148 38.59 22.72 92.41
CA ARG A 148 38.64 21.33 92.89
C ARG A 148 39.82 21.15 93.84
N GLU A 149 40.98 21.71 93.53
CA GLU A 149 42.16 21.74 94.40
C GLU A 149 41.90 22.50 95.70
N GLU A 150 41.13 23.60 95.65
CA GLU A 150 40.71 24.36 96.84
C GLU A 150 39.75 23.55 97.73
N ARG A 151 38.76 22.86 97.14
CA ARG A 151 37.89 21.91 97.85
C ARG A 151 38.62 20.67 98.36
N ASP A 152 39.60 20.16 97.61
CA ASP A 152 40.39 19.00 98.03
C ASP A 152 41.31 19.36 99.21
N ARG A 153 41.86 20.58 99.29
CA ARG A 153 42.56 21.11 100.48
C ARG A 153 41.65 21.28 101.71
N GLU A 154 40.37 21.53 101.50
CA GLU A 154 39.36 21.59 102.58
C GLU A 154 39.01 20.18 103.08
N VAL A 155 38.83 19.21 102.16
CA VAL A 155 38.57 17.79 102.48
C VAL A 155 39.80 17.07 103.06
N GLU A 156 41.02 17.46 102.69
CA GLU A 156 42.26 16.90 103.22
C GLU A 156 42.43 17.22 104.73
N ARG A 157 41.94 18.39 105.17
CA ARG A 157 41.87 18.71 106.61
C ARG A 157 40.95 17.76 107.37
N GLU A 158 39.81 17.36 106.80
CA GLU A 158 38.87 16.42 107.44
C GLU A 158 39.32 14.95 107.39
N ARG A 159 40.03 14.53 106.32
CA ARG A 159 40.52 13.14 106.19
C ARG A 159 41.62 12.78 107.18
N SER A 160 42.29 13.77 107.77
CA SER A 160 43.38 13.61 108.75
C SER A 160 43.02 12.86 110.05
N LYS A 161 41.75 12.54 110.32
CA LYS A 161 41.29 11.91 111.58
C LYS A 161 40.66 10.51 111.45
N LYS A 162 40.65 9.88 110.27
CA LYS A 162 39.95 8.59 110.09
C LYS A 162 40.58 7.58 109.12
N ALA A 163 41.89 7.68 108.90
CA ALA A 163 42.63 6.81 107.97
C ALA A 163 43.84 6.10 108.63
N GLU A 164 43.83 5.90 109.95
CA GLU A 164 44.96 5.33 110.72
C GLU A 164 44.98 3.78 110.77
N GLU A 165 43.94 3.07 110.30
CA GLU A 165 43.81 1.63 110.57
C GLU A 165 44.26 0.67 109.44
N ASP A 166 44.05 1.01 108.15
CA ASP A 166 43.91 -0.02 107.11
C ASP A 166 44.95 0.02 105.97
N GLU A 167 46.20 0.35 106.33
CA GLU A 167 47.41 -0.09 105.59
C GLU A 167 47.46 -1.63 105.39
N ARG A 168 46.64 -2.37 106.14
CA ARG A 168 46.58 -3.84 106.19
C ARG A 168 46.03 -4.56 104.95
N LYS A 169 45.38 -3.89 103.99
CA LYS A 169 44.67 -4.58 102.88
C LYS A 169 45.35 -4.52 101.50
N ARG A 170 46.57 -3.97 101.43
CA ARG A 170 47.45 -3.96 100.23
C ARG A 170 47.89 -5.35 99.72
N LYS A 171 47.48 -6.46 100.37
CA LYS A 171 47.75 -7.85 99.95
C LYS A 171 46.50 -8.64 99.50
N ALA A 172 45.35 -7.98 99.32
CA ALA A 172 44.11 -8.61 98.82
C ALA A 172 43.75 -8.25 97.37
N GLU A 173 44.38 -7.21 96.82
CA GLU A 173 44.00 -6.62 95.52
C GLU A 173 44.44 -7.45 94.31
N GLU A 174 45.51 -8.24 94.44
CA GLU A 174 45.99 -9.14 93.39
C GLU A 174 44.97 -10.26 93.06
N LYS A 175 44.09 -10.59 94.01
CA LYS A 175 42.95 -11.50 93.79
C LYS A 175 41.75 -10.82 93.12
N ARG A 176 41.67 -9.48 93.11
CA ARG A 176 40.62 -8.72 92.41
C ARG A 176 40.89 -8.57 90.91
N LYS A 177 42.16 -8.47 90.48
CA LYS A 177 42.52 -8.40 89.05
C LYS A 177 41.96 -9.57 88.22
N ARG A 178 42.02 -10.80 88.75
CA ARG A 178 41.47 -11.99 88.07
C ARG A 178 39.93 -12.06 88.06
N LYS A 179 39.23 -11.20 88.79
CA LYS A 179 37.76 -11.09 88.76
C LYS A 179 37.28 -9.99 87.81
N ALA A 180 38.07 -8.92 87.65
CA ALA A 180 37.79 -7.82 86.73
C ALA A 180 37.84 -8.25 85.25
N GLU A 181 38.77 -9.13 84.87
CA GLU A 181 38.88 -9.67 83.49
C GLU A 181 37.70 -10.58 83.11
N GLU A 182 37.01 -11.18 84.08
CA GLU A 182 35.81 -12.00 83.87
C GLU A 182 34.56 -11.12 83.73
N GLU A 183 34.42 -10.10 84.59
CA GLU A 183 33.34 -9.09 84.51
C GLU A 183 33.42 -8.25 83.21
N GLU A 184 34.61 -7.98 82.66
CA GLU A 184 34.76 -7.29 81.37
C GLU A 184 34.24 -8.14 80.20
N ARG A 185 34.48 -9.46 80.21
CA ARG A 185 33.96 -10.38 79.20
C ARG A 185 32.43 -10.51 79.28
N GLU A 186 31.86 -10.44 80.47
CA GLU A 186 30.40 -10.43 80.65
C GLU A 186 29.77 -9.11 80.17
N ARG A 187 30.41 -7.95 80.46
CA ARG A 187 29.98 -6.64 79.95
C ARG A 187 30.00 -6.57 78.42
N LYS A 188 31.04 -7.10 77.77
CA LYS A 188 31.13 -7.16 76.30
C LYS A 188 30.01 -8.00 75.68
N ARG A 189 29.63 -9.13 76.30
CA ARG A 189 28.46 -9.92 75.86
C ARG A 189 27.13 -9.17 76.00
N LYS A 190 26.92 -8.45 77.11
CA LYS A 190 25.70 -7.66 77.33
C LYS A 190 25.57 -6.50 76.33
N LEU A 191 26.68 -5.83 76.00
CA LEU A 191 26.69 -4.78 74.96
C LEU A 191 26.38 -5.34 73.55
N GLU A 192 26.89 -6.52 73.19
CA GLU A 192 26.51 -7.17 71.92
C GLU A 192 25.03 -7.60 71.89
N GLU A 193 24.44 -7.98 73.02
CA GLU A 193 23.01 -8.29 73.13
C GLU A 193 22.14 -7.03 73.00
N GLU A 194 22.49 -5.94 73.70
CA GLU A 194 21.82 -4.66 73.56
C GLU A 194 21.92 -4.09 72.14
N GLU A 195 23.05 -4.27 71.44
CA GLU A 195 23.20 -3.84 70.04
C GLU A 195 22.32 -4.68 69.10
N LYS A 196 22.23 -6.00 69.33
CA LYS A 196 21.32 -6.90 68.57
C LYS A 196 19.84 -6.57 68.85
N GLU A 197 19.49 -6.19 70.08
CA GLU A 197 18.14 -5.76 70.42
C GLU A 197 17.79 -4.39 69.80
N ARG A 198 18.72 -3.43 69.83
CA ARG A 198 18.56 -2.12 69.14
C ARG A 198 18.37 -2.29 67.63
N LYS A 199 19.14 -3.18 66.99
CA LYS A 199 18.98 -3.50 65.56
C LYS A 199 17.61 -4.12 65.27
N ARG A 200 17.14 -5.07 66.08
CA ARG A 200 15.78 -5.63 65.95
C ARG A 200 14.67 -4.58 66.11
N LYS A 201 14.79 -3.67 67.08
CA LYS A 201 13.81 -2.58 67.28
C LYS A 201 13.81 -1.59 66.12
N ALA A 202 14.96 -1.29 65.53
CA ALA A 202 15.06 -0.46 64.33
C ALA A 202 14.44 -1.13 63.10
N GLU A 203 14.70 -2.42 62.87
CA GLU A 203 14.07 -3.21 61.80
C GLU A 203 12.55 -3.32 61.98
N GLU A 204 12.05 -3.45 63.22
CA GLU A 204 10.61 -3.48 63.52
C GLU A 204 9.93 -2.13 63.26
N GLU A 205 10.57 -1.01 63.63
CA GLU A 205 10.10 0.34 63.30
C GLU A 205 10.07 0.58 61.79
N GLU A 206 11.12 0.19 61.06
CA GLU A 206 11.16 0.33 59.61
C GLU A 206 10.04 -0.49 58.94
N ARG A 207 9.74 -1.68 59.48
CA ARG A 207 8.62 -2.51 59.03
C ARG A 207 7.27 -1.84 59.29
N LYS A 208 7.07 -1.23 60.46
CA LYS A 208 5.82 -0.49 60.78
C LYS A 208 5.62 0.71 59.86
N ARG A 209 6.67 1.52 59.63
CA ARG A 209 6.62 2.66 58.69
C ARG A 209 6.27 2.24 57.27
N LYS A 210 6.81 1.12 56.77
CA LYS A 210 6.47 0.56 55.44
C LYS A 210 5.01 0.10 55.35
N ILE A 211 4.46 -0.49 56.41
CA ILE A 211 3.05 -0.91 56.47
C ILE A 211 2.11 0.32 56.48
N GLU A 212 2.41 1.36 57.27
CA GLU A 212 1.64 2.60 57.25
C GLU A 212 1.70 3.33 55.89
N GLU A 213 2.85 3.28 55.21
CA GLU A 213 2.99 3.84 53.86
C GLU A 213 2.17 3.05 52.82
N GLU A 214 2.14 1.71 52.89
CA GLU A 214 1.26 0.89 52.05
C GLU A 214 -0.22 1.13 52.34
N GLU A 215 -0.65 1.27 53.60
CA GLU A 215 -2.04 1.60 53.92
C GLU A 215 -2.44 2.98 53.40
N ARG A 216 -1.57 3.99 53.52
CA ARG A 216 -1.82 5.33 52.95
C ARG A 216 -1.95 5.27 51.42
N LYS A 217 -1.09 4.50 50.74
CA LYS A 217 -1.18 4.29 49.28
C LYS A 217 -2.50 3.61 48.91
N ARG A 218 -2.87 2.51 49.59
CA ARG A 218 -4.15 1.81 49.35
C ARG A 218 -5.36 2.73 49.52
N LYS A 219 -5.41 3.53 50.60
CA LYS A 219 -6.50 4.52 50.80
C LYS A 219 -6.56 5.55 49.66
N SER A 220 -5.41 6.07 49.21
CA SER A 220 -5.38 7.02 48.08
C SER A 220 -5.82 6.38 46.74
N GLU A 221 -5.47 5.12 46.49
CA GLU A 221 -5.93 4.38 45.30
C GLU A 221 -7.43 4.06 45.35
N GLU A 222 -7.97 3.83 46.54
CA GLU A 222 -9.40 3.55 46.75
C GLU A 222 -10.24 4.82 46.56
N GLU A 223 -9.82 5.96 47.12
CA GLU A 223 -10.41 7.27 46.84
C GLU A 223 -10.34 7.65 45.35
N GLU A 224 -9.22 7.36 44.67
CA GLU A 224 -9.10 7.62 43.23
C GLU A 224 -10.02 6.70 42.40
N LYS A 225 -10.13 5.41 42.77
CA LYS A 225 -11.09 4.47 42.15
C LYS A 225 -12.53 4.93 42.33
N GLU A 226 -12.88 5.46 43.50
CA GLU A 226 -14.23 5.97 43.76
C GLU A 226 -14.53 7.24 42.95
N ARG A 227 -13.57 8.19 42.89
CA ARG A 227 -13.67 9.37 42.01
C ARG A 227 -13.85 8.98 40.54
N ARG A 228 -13.10 7.98 40.06
CA ARG A 228 -13.23 7.45 38.69
C ARG A 228 -14.60 6.82 38.44
N ARG A 229 -15.16 6.06 39.39
CA ARG A 229 -16.52 5.50 39.29
C ARG A 229 -17.58 6.58 39.20
N ARG A 230 -17.55 7.58 40.08
CA ARG A 230 -18.51 8.71 40.06
C ARG A 230 -18.44 9.48 38.72
N ALA A 231 -17.25 9.69 38.17
CA ALA A 231 -17.07 10.33 36.85
C ALA A 231 -17.56 9.45 35.68
N GLU A 232 -17.50 8.11 35.79
CA GLU A 232 -18.04 7.20 34.79
C GLU A 232 -19.57 7.17 34.80
N GLU A 233 -20.20 7.17 35.98
CA GLU A 233 -21.67 7.28 36.11
C GLU A 233 -22.22 8.60 35.57
N GLU A 234 -21.54 9.73 35.84
CA GLU A 234 -21.93 11.03 35.30
C GLU A 234 -21.86 11.04 33.76
N ARG A 235 -20.82 10.42 33.17
CA ARG A 235 -20.69 10.26 31.71
C ARG A 235 -21.78 9.38 31.12
N LYS A 236 -22.18 8.29 31.79
CA LYS A 236 -23.29 7.44 31.34
C LYS A 236 -24.62 8.19 31.34
N ARG A 237 -24.90 8.97 32.40
CA ARG A 237 -26.11 9.82 32.46
C ARG A 237 -26.16 10.88 31.36
N LYS A 238 -25.02 11.52 31.05
CA LYS A 238 -24.92 12.47 29.92
C LYS A 238 -25.15 11.77 28.57
N ALA A 239 -24.53 10.61 28.35
CA ALA A 239 -24.75 9.83 27.13
C ALA A 239 -26.23 9.41 26.93
N GLU A 240 -26.92 9.00 28.00
CA GLU A 240 -28.36 8.69 27.93
C GLU A 240 -29.24 9.92 27.64
N GLN A 241 -28.84 11.12 28.08
CA GLN A 241 -29.53 12.36 27.70
C GLN A 241 -29.28 12.71 26.23
N ASP A 242 -28.03 12.66 25.77
CA ASP A 242 -27.65 12.94 24.38
C ASP A 242 -28.33 11.97 23.39
N GLU A 243 -28.47 10.68 23.76
CA GLU A 243 -29.18 9.68 22.96
C GLU A 243 -30.69 9.96 22.88
N LYS A 244 -31.32 10.32 24.00
CA LYS A 244 -32.74 10.71 24.03
C LYS A 244 -33.00 11.98 23.21
N GLU A 245 -32.09 12.95 23.25
CA GLU A 245 -32.21 14.17 22.44
C GLU A 245 -32.03 13.89 20.94
N LYS A 246 -31.03 13.08 20.57
CA LYS A 246 -30.84 12.63 19.17
C LYS A 246 -32.07 11.91 18.63
N LYS A 247 -32.66 11.00 19.42
CA LYS A 247 -33.85 10.26 19.00
C LYS A 247 -35.04 11.18 18.77
N ARG A 248 -35.23 12.20 19.62
CA ARG A 248 -36.29 13.22 19.43
C ARG A 248 -36.09 14.04 18.16
N LYS A 249 -34.84 14.45 17.86
CA LYS A 249 -34.50 15.18 16.61
C LYS A 249 -34.75 14.34 15.36
N LEU A 250 -34.38 13.05 15.37
CA LEU A 250 -34.65 12.13 14.26
C LEU A 250 -36.16 11.91 14.01
N GLU A 251 -36.97 11.80 15.07
CA GLU A 251 -38.45 11.71 14.94
C GLU A 251 -39.07 13.01 14.39
N GLU A 252 -38.43 14.16 14.62
CA GLU A 252 -38.87 15.47 14.12
C GLU A 252 -38.50 15.65 12.64
N GLU A 253 -37.26 15.31 12.25
CA GLU A 253 -36.80 15.25 10.86
C GLU A 253 -37.61 14.23 10.01
N GLU A 254 -37.99 13.07 10.57
CA GLU A 254 -38.82 12.10 9.84
C GLU A 254 -40.23 12.63 9.59
N LYS A 255 -40.83 13.34 10.55
CA LYS A 255 -42.14 14.01 10.38
C LYS A 255 -42.06 15.12 9.33
N GLU A 256 -40.97 15.90 9.32
CA GLU A 256 -40.76 16.94 8.31
C GLU A 256 -40.55 16.35 6.91
N ARG A 257 -39.75 15.28 6.78
CA ARG A 257 -39.58 14.56 5.51
C ARG A 257 -40.89 14.00 4.98
N LYS A 258 -41.77 13.45 5.83
CA LYS A 258 -43.09 12.95 5.40
C LYS A 258 -43.99 14.08 4.89
N ARG A 259 -44.02 15.24 5.57
CA ARG A 259 -44.75 16.43 5.08
C ARG A 259 -44.24 16.90 3.70
N LYS A 260 -42.91 17.02 3.55
CA LYS A 260 -42.28 17.39 2.27
C LYS A 260 -42.57 16.36 1.15
N LEU A 261 -42.70 15.08 1.49
CA LEU A 261 -43.07 14.03 0.52
C LEU A 261 -44.52 14.17 0.05
N GLU A 262 -45.47 14.39 0.98
CA GLU A 262 -46.88 14.61 0.65
C GLU A 262 -47.11 15.89 -0.17
N GLU A 263 -46.34 16.95 0.11
CA GLU A 263 -46.38 18.21 -0.62
C GLU A 263 -45.85 18.05 -2.05
N ASN A 264 -44.69 17.39 -2.21
CA ASN A 264 -44.15 17.03 -3.52
C ASN A 264 -45.09 16.11 -4.32
N GLU A 265 -45.80 15.18 -3.67
CA GLU A 265 -46.78 14.33 -4.37
C GLU A 265 -47.99 15.13 -4.86
N LYS A 266 -48.51 16.07 -4.05
CA LYS A 266 -49.58 16.99 -4.45
C LYS A 266 -49.14 17.90 -5.61
N GLU A 267 -47.89 18.37 -5.59
CA GLU A 267 -47.33 19.19 -6.67
C GLU A 267 -47.15 18.39 -7.97
N ARG A 268 -46.66 17.15 -7.91
CA ARG A 268 -46.54 16.26 -9.07
C ARG A 268 -47.91 15.94 -9.69
N LYS A 269 -48.95 15.75 -8.88
CA LYS A 269 -50.33 15.56 -9.38
C LYS A 269 -50.86 16.79 -10.12
N ARG A 270 -50.63 18.01 -9.61
CA ARG A 270 -50.96 19.26 -10.31
C ARG A 270 -50.21 19.40 -11.64
N LYS A 271 -48.90 19.17 -11.64
CA LYS A 271 -48.07 19.22 -12.85
C LYS A 271 -48.52 18.22 -13.92
N ALA A 272 -48.96 17.02 -13.53
CA ALA A 272 -49.51 16.03 -14.46
C ALA A 272 -50.86 16.47 -15.06
N GLU A 273 -51.78 17.04 -14.26
CA GLU A 273 -53.05 17.58 -14.77
C GLU A 273 -52.84 18.75 -15.75
N ASP A 274 -51.86 19.62 -15.48
CA ASP A 274 -51.56 20.75 -16.35
C ASP A 274 -50.81 20.34 -17.63
N GLU A 275 -49.95 19.30 -17.58
CA GLU A 275 -49.42 18.67 -18.80
C GLU A 275 -50.52 18.02 -19.65
N GLU A 276 -51.52 17.36 -19.05
CA GLU A 276 -52.63 16.76 -19.80
C GLU A 276 -53.50 17.84 -20.47
N LYS A 277 -53.85 18.92 -19.74
CA LYS A 277 -54.54 20.09 -20.31
C LYS A 277 -53.71 20.73 -21.43
N GLY A 278 -52.39 20.83 -21.26
CA GLY A 278 -51.46 21.33 -22.27
C GLY A 278 -51.43 20.47 -23.54
N ARG A 279 -51.45 19.13 -23.39
CA ARG A 279 -51.55 18.20 -24.54
C ARG A 279 -52.89 18.32 -25.26
N ARG A 280 -54.01 18.39 -24.54
CA ARG A 280 -55.34 18.58 -25.15
C ARG A 280 -55.42 19.87 -25.96
N ARG A 281 -54.91 20.99 -25.43
CA ARG A 281 -54.83 22.28 -26.16
C ARG A 281 -53.98 22.19 -27.43
N LYS A 282 -52.82 21.53 -27.39
CA LYS A 282 -51.97 21.33 -28.57
C LYS A 282 -52.64 20.45 -29.65
N VAL A 283 -53.44 19.46 -29.26
CA VAL A 283 -54.22 18.64 -30.22
C VAL A 283 -55.35 19.46 -30.85
N GLU A 284 -56.11 20.25 -30.08
CA GLU A 284 -57.13 21.17 -30.63
C GLU A 284 -56.52 22.23 -31.56
N GLU A 285 -55.31 22.70 -31.26
CA GLU A 285 -54.58 23.68 -32.08
C GLU A 285 -54.06 23.04 -33.39
N GLN A 286 -53.58 21.80 -33.34
CA GLN A 286 -53.21 21.03 -34.55
C GLN A 286 -54.42 20.68 -35.42
N GLU A 287 -55.58 20.30 -34.85
CA GLU A 287 -56.82 20.13 -35.63
C GLU A 287 -57.27 21.43 -36.31
N LYS A 288 -57.15 22.58 -35.63
CA LYS A 288 -57.48 23.89 -36.20
C LYS A 288 -56.52 24.28 -37.33
N GLN A 289 -55.23 23.98 -37.19
CA GLN A 289 -54.23 24.22 -38.23
C GLN A 289 -54.46 23.31 -39.45
N LEU A 290 -54.77 22.03 -39.26
CA LEU A 290 -55.10 21.10 -40.35
C LEU A 290 -56.36 21.53 -41.12
N LYS A 291 -57.43 21.92 -40.41
CA LYS A 291 -58.66 22.46 -41.04
C LYS A 291 -58.41 23.77 -41.80
N ALA A 292 -57.58 24.67 -41.25
CA ALA A 292 -57.18 25.89 -41.95
C ALA A 292 -56.32 25.61 -43.20
N GLU A 293 -55.52 24.54 -43.20
CA GLU A 293 -54.73 24.13 -44.36
C GLU A 293 -55.59 23.47 -45.46
N GLU A 294 -56.60 22.68 -45.10
CA GLU A 294 -57.61 22.18 -46.05
C GLU A 294 -58.45 23.31 -46.65
N ASP A 295 -58.96 24.24 -45.85
CA ASP A 295 -59.69 25.41 -46.35
C ASP A 295 -58.83 26.31 -47.25
N SER A 296 -57.52 26.45 -46.93
CA SER A 296 -56.56 27.17 -47.77
C SER A 296 -56.33 26.48 -49.12
N LYS A 297 -56.24 25.15 -49.16
CA LYS A 297 -56.13 24.36 -50.40
C LYS A 297 -57.41 24.42 -51.23
N ARG A 298 -58.58 24.35 -50.59
CA ARG A 298 -59.89 24.45 -51.23
C ARG A 298 -60.12 25.85 -51.83
N ARG A 299 -59.74 26.91 -51.12
CA ARG A 299 -59.78 28.29 -51.65
C ARG A 299 -58.82 28.51 -52.82
N LYS A 300 -57.62 27.92 -52.81
CA LYS A 300 -56.67 28.02 -53.93
C LYS A 300 -57.19 27.35 -55.21
N GLN A 301 -57.90 26.21 -55.10
CA GLN A 301 -58.58 25.59 -56.24
C GLN A 301 -59.77 26.41 -56.76
N GLU A 302 -60.54 27.05 -55.87
CA GLU A 302 -61.60 27.98 -56.27
C GLU A 302 -61.02 29.27 -56.91
N GLU A 303 -59.87 29.76 -56.45
CA GLU A 303 -59.21 30.98 -56.95
C GLU A 303 -58.54 30.77 -58.33
N GLU A 304 -57.94 29.61 -58.60
CA GLU A 304 -57.47 29.24 -59.96
C GLU A 304 -58.64 29.09 -60.95
N SER A 305 -59.83 28.68 -60.49
CA SER A 305 -61.03 28.62 -61.34
C SER A 305 -61.60 30.00 -61.69
N ARG A 306 -61.41 31.00 -60.81
CA ARG A 306 -61.84 32.40 -61.04
C ARG A 306 -60.83 33.21 -61.86
N LYS A 307 -59.52 33.00 -61.67
CA LYS A 307 -58.45 33.67 -62.44
C LYS A 307 -58.38 33.28 -63.93
N LYS A 308 -59.31 32.44 -64.40
CA LYS A 308 -59.50 32.13 -65.84
C LYS A 308 -60.74 32.81 -66.44
N LYS A 309 -61.38 33.75 -65.71
CA LYS A 309 -62.65 34.39 -66.14
C LYS A 309 -62.72 35.91 -66.00
N GLU A 310 -61.73 36.55 -65.39
CA GLU A 310 -61.64 38.01 -65.27
C GLU A 310 -60.30 38.47 -65.87
N THR A 311 -60.32 38.69 -67.18
CA THR A 311 -59.21 39.30 -67.94
C THR A 311 -59.76 40.29 -68.96
N GLU A 312 -60.67 41.15 -68.50
CA GLU A 312 -61.22 42.29 -69.23
C GLU A 312 -61.56 43.41 -68.23
N GLU A 313 -61.46 44.67 -68.68
CA GLU A 313 -61.79 45.93 -67.96
C GLU A 313 -60.89 46.43 -66.79
N LYS A 314 -59.76 47.02 -67.18
CA LYS A 314 -59.42 48.45 -67.00
C LYS A 314 -59.79 49.22 -65.69
N SER A 315 -58.71 49.61 -64.99
CA SER A 315 -58.26 51.02 -64.82
C SER A 315 -58.72 51.91 -63.63
N THR A 316 -57.82 52.85 -63.26
CA THR A 316 -57.98 54.09 -62.46
C THR A 316 -58.21 53.96 -60.93
N VAL A 317 -57.79 54.88 -60.02
CA VAL A 317 -56.66 55.88 -59.92
C VAL A 317 -56.71 56.50 -58.48
N THR A 318 -55.58 57.05 -57.93
CA THR A 318 -55.47 57.94 -56.71
C THR A 318 -55.97 57.42 -55.33
N GLU A 319 -55.67 57.99 -54.14
CA GLU A 319 -54.56 58.78 -53.53
C GLU A 319 -54.82 58.94 -52.00
N ARG A 320 -53.77 59.19 -51.18
CA ARG A 320 -53.71 59.95 -49.89
C ARG A 320 -54.45 59.53 -48.57
N GLU A 321 -53.60 59.37 -47.53
CA GLU A 321 -53.53 60.10 -46.23
C GLU A 321 -54.63 60.16 -45.12
N GLU A 322 -54.11 60.15 -43.87
CA GLU A 322 -54.55 60.83 -42.62
C GLU A 322 -55.53 60.25 -41.54
N LYS A 323 -54.90 59.85 -40.41
CA LYS A 323 -55.04 60.35 -38.99
C LYS A 323 -56.23 60.02 -38.04
N THR A 324 -55.83 59.99 -36.75
CA THR A 324 -56.60 60.14 -35.48
C THR A 324 -57.43 58.92 -35.00
N LYS A 325 -57.63 58.68 -33.67
CA LYS A 325 -57.80 59.64 -32.56
C LYS A 325 -57.46 59.07 -31.15
N LYS A 326 -57.09 59.97 -30.21
CA LYS A 326 -56.91 59.74 -28.75
C LYS A 326 -58.20 59.37 -28.00
N ARG A 327 -58.07 58.69 -26.85
CA ARG A 327 -58.62 59.17 -25.55
C ARG A 327 -57.88 58.55 -24.33
N SER A 328 -58.07 59.16 -23.16
CA SER A 328 -57.20 59.03 -21.97
C SER A 328 -57.96 59.26 -20.65
N GLY A 329 -57.31 58.87 -19.55
CA GLY A 329 -57.62 59.25 -18.15
C GLY A 329 -58.40 58.19 -17.37
N ASP A 330 -58.31 58.11 -16.04
CA ASP A 330 -57.38 58.70 -15.05
C ASP A 330 -57.69 58.04 -13.69
N GLU A 331 -56.71 57.78 -12.81
CA GLU A 331 -56.93 57.79 -11.35
C GLU A 331 -55.63 57.88 -10.53
N ALA A 332 -55.74 58.26 -9.25
CA ALA A 332 -54.75 59.13 -8.58
C ALA A 332 -53.95 58.53 -7.39
N LYS A 333 -53.04 59.35 -6.84
CA LYS A 333 -51.92 59.01 -5.92
C LYS A 333 -52.22 59.13 -4.42
N GLY A 334 -51.41 58.40 -3.63
CA GLY A 334 -50.91 58.77 -2.28
C GLY A 334 -49.95 57.68 -1.77
N LYS A 335 -48.61 57.77 -1.66
CA LYS A 335 -47.58 58.79 -1.29
C LYS A 335 -47.12 58.67 0.19
N VAL A 336 -45.77 58.71 0.37
CA VAL A 336 -44.94 58.91 1.60
C VAL A 336 -44.41 57.62 2.28
N THR A 337 -43.11 57.41 2.60
CA THR A 337 -41.79 57.89 2.05
C THR A 337 -40.62 57.05 2.61
N ALA A 338 -39.75 56.49 1.75
CA ALA A 338 -38.29 56.28 1.94
C ALA A 338 -37.72 55.91 0.54
N LYS A 339 -36.79 56.68 -0.07
CA LYS A 339 -35.31 56.58 0.08
C LYS A 339 -34.82 55.13 0.02
N GLU A 340 -33.91 54.72 -0.84
CA GLU A 340 -33.06 55.29 -1.91
C GLU A 340 -32.33 54.03 -2.47
N ASP A 341 -31.73 54.11 -3.66
CA ASP A 341 -30.81 53.09 -4.23
C ASP A 341 -31.44 51.72 -4.65
N ASP A 342 -31.87 51.64 -5.92
CA ASP A 342 -32.30 50.42 -6.66
C ASP A 342 -31.52 50.32 -8.00
N GLU A 343 -30.19 50.27 -7.92
CA GLU A 343 -29.28 49.80 -8.98
C GLU A 343 -28.15 49.04 -8.26
N ASP A 344 -28.25 47.70 -8.12
CA ASP A 344 -27.16 46.73 -7.82
C ASP A 344 -27.70 45.35 -7.32
N GLU A 345 -28.44 44.58 -8.14
CA GLU A 345 -28.81 43.17 -7.83
C GLU A 345 -28.59 42.16 -8.99
N GLU A 346 -27.71 42.46 -9.97
CA GLU A 346 -27.30 41.47 -11.00
C GLU A 346 -25.80 41.10 -10.98
N GLU A 347 -25.00 41.62 -10.03
CA GLU A 347 -23.55 41.30 -9.94
C GLU A 347 -23.16 40.21 -8.93
N ASP A 348 -23.97 39.92 -7.90
CA ASP A 348 -23.49 39.15 -6.73
C ASP A 348 -23.40 37.62 -6.96
N LEU A 349 -24.22 37.05 -7.85
CA LEU A 349 -24.12 35.63 -8.24
C LEU A 349 -22.86 35.32 -9.07
N THR A 350 -22.40 36.28 -9.86
CA THR A 350 -21.14 36.18 -10.63
C THR A 350 -19.89 36.35 -9.76
N SER A 351 -20.00 37.06 -8.62
CA SER A 351 -18.90 37.33 -7.69
C SER A 351 -18.36 36.06 -7.00
N TRP A 352 -19.24 35.18 -6.52
CA TRP A 352 -18.81 33.88 -5.97
C TRP A 352 -18.23 32.96 -7.07
N MET A 353 -18.81 32.99 -8.27
CA MET A 353 -18.36 32.15 -9.38
C MET A 353 -17.09 32.64 -10.10
N SER A 354 -16.57 33.85 -9.85
CA SER A 354 -15.37 34.36 -10.53
C SER A 354 -14.06 33.93 -9.86
N GLY A 355 -14.03 33.84 -8.52
CA GLY A 355 -12.79 33.53 -7.77
C GLY A 355 -12.35 32.06 -7.75
N PHE A 356 -13.17 31.13 -8.23
CA PHE A 356 -12.86 29.68 -8.22
C PHE A 356 -12.36 29.13 -9.57
N PRO A 357 -12.87 29.55 -10.76
CA PRO A 357 -12.41 29.03 -12.05
C PRO A 357 -10.98 29.43 -12.42
N GLU A 358 -10.53 30.64 -12.07
CA GLU A 358 -9.17 31.12 -12.40
C GLU A 358 -8.06 30.25 -11.76
N PHE A 359 -8.34 29.56 -10.65
CA PHE A 359 -7.38 28.67 -9.99
C PHE A 359 -7.25 27.29 -10.68
N PHE A 360 -8.22 26.88 -11.50
CA PHE A 360 -8.29 25.52 -12.06
C PHE A 360 -8.38 25.46 -13.60
N ALA A 361 -8.62 26.57 -14.29
CA ALA A 361 -8.75 26.63 -15.74
C ALA A 361 -7.66 27.53 -16.36
N PRO A 362 -6.76 27.01 -17.23
CA PRO A 362 -5.71 27.81 -17.84
C PRO A 362 -6.25 28.75 -18.92
N THR A 363 -6.74 29.93 -18.51
CA THR A 363 -7.42 30.86 -19.42
C THR A 363 -6.63 32.09 -19.83
N ALA A 364 -5.75 32.61 -18.97
CA ALA A 364 -4.77 33.66 -19.29
C ALA A 364 -3.58 33.63 -18.31
N ASP A 365 -2.41 34.09 -18.79
CA ASP A 365 -1.17 34.41 -18.07
C ASP A 365 -0.25 33.32 -17.48
N ASP A 366 -0.55 32.02 -17.57
CA ASP A 366 0.41 30.95 -17.25
C ASP A 366 1.28 30.47 -18.44
N ASP A 367 2.44 29.86 -18.15
CA ASP A 367 3.49 29.34 -19.06
C ASP A 367 3.04 28.26 -20.09
N VAL A 368 1.73 28.04 -20.23
CA VAL A 368 1.11 27.02 -21.09
C VAL A 368 1.31 27.36 -22.57
N LYS A 369 2.12 26.56 -23.27
CA LYS A 369 2.44 26.75 -24.70
C LYS A 369 1.39 26.19 -25.65
N ASN A 370 0.55 25.25 -25.21
CA ASN A 370 -0.45 24.58 -26.04
C ASN A 370 -1.63 25.51 -26.37
N GLU A 371 -1.75 25.87 -27.66
CA GLU A 371 -2.75 26.84 -28.12
C GLU A 371 -4.18 26.29 -28.06
N GLU A 372 -4.41 25.02 -28.41
CA GLU A 372 -5.75 24.42 -28.37
C GLU A 372 -6.23 24.22 -26.93
N CYS A 373 -5.34 23.84 -26.00
CA CYS A 373 -5.65 23.82 -24.56
C CYS A 373 -6.15 25.19 -24.07
N ARG A 374 -5.42 26.28 -24.37
CA ARG A 374 -5.82 27.64 -23.99
C ARG A 374 -7.14 28.06 -24.64
N LYS A 375 -7.34 27.73 -25.92
CA LYS A 375 -8.57 28.03 -26.66
C LYS A 375 -9.78 27.32 -26.07
N GLN A 376 -9.69 26.01 -25.79
CA GLN A 376 -10.77 25.24 -25.18
C GLN A 376 -11.03 25.67 -23.74
N SER A 377 -9.99 25.98 -22.96
CA SER A 377 -10.13 26.47 -21.58
C SER A 377 -10.81 27.84 -21.51
N ARG A 378 -10.48 28.76 -22.43
CA ARG A 378 -11.20 30.05 -22.56
C ARG A 378 -12.67 29.85 -22.93
N ILE A 379 -12.97 28.93 -23.85
CA ILE A 379 -14.36 28.59 -24.20
C ILE A 379 -15.10 27.99 -22.99
N PHE A 380 -14.42 27.14 -22.21
CA PHE A 380 -14.95 26.60 -20.95
C PHE A 380 -15.32 27.70 -19.96
N VAL A 381 -14.41 28.61 -19.59
CA VAL A 381 -14.73 29.71 -18.65
C VAL A 381 -15.81 30.65 -19.21
N GLN A 382 -15.77 30.99 -20.51
CA GLN A 382 -16.83 31.78 -21.15
C GLN A 382 -18.19 31.09 -21.16
N HIS A 383 -18.24 29.76 -21.18
CA HIS A 383 -19.48 28.99 -21.15
C HIS A 383 -19.93 28.68 -19.70
N LEU A 384 -19.01 28.62 -18.74
CA LEU A 384 -19.29 28.54 -17.31
C LEU A 384 -19.95 29.83 -16.81
N ALA A 385 -19.40 31.00 -17.18
CA ALA A 385 -20.01 32.32 -16.92
C ALA A 385 -21.38 32.52 -17.62
N LYS A 386 -21.70 31.68 -18.61
CA LYS A 386 -23.01 31.66 -19.31
C LYS A 386 -23.89 30.49 -18.88
N TYR A 387 -23.59 29.88 -17.73
CA TYR A 387 -24.33 28.78 -17.12
C TYR A 387 -24.65 27.63 -18.09
N LYS A 388 -23.72 27.30 -19.01
CA LYS A 388 -23.90 26.19 -19.95
C LYS A 388 -23.68 24.88 -19.23
N MET A 389 -24.67 23.98 -19.28
CA MET A 389 -24.65 22.69 -18.59
C MET A 389 -23.33 21.94 -18.76
N TRP A 390 -22.79 21.78 -19.97
CA TRP A 390 -21.52 21.06 -20.16
C TRP A 390 -20.33 21.65 -19.38
N ALA A 391 -20.28 22.98 -19.22
CA ALA A 391 -19.25 23.67 -18.46
C ALA A 391 -19.56 23.62 -16.95
N LEU A 392 -20.85 23.70 -16.56
CA LEU A 392 -21.26 23.45 -15.18
C LEU A 392 -20.90 22.02 -14.74
N ASN A 393 -21.08 21.01 -15.61
CA ASN A 393 -20.70 19.62 -15.34
C ASN A 393 -19.17 19.46 -15.19
N MET A 394 -18.34 20.08 -16.05
CA MET A 394 -16.87 20.07 -15.85
C MET A 394 -16.46 20.75 -14.54
N TYR A 395 -17.13 21.86 -14.18
CA TYR A 395 -16.92 22.53 -12.91
C TYR A 395 -17.43 21.68 -11.72
N ASP A 396 -18.52 20.92 -11.88
CA ASP A 396 -19.05 20.10 -10.79
C ASP A 396 -18.22 18.82 -10.58
N ALA A 397 -17.79 18.20 -11.66
CA ALA A 397 -16.84 17.10 -11.67
C ALA A 397 -15.49 17.43 -11.01
N THR A 398 -15.04 18.69 -11.07
CA THR A 398 -13.83 19.14 -10.39
C THR A 398 -14.02 19.13 -8.87
N ALA A 399 -13.05 18.58 -8.13
CA ALA A 399 -13.10 18.48 -6.68
C ALA A 399 -13.15 19.87 -6.00
N LYS A 400 -13.83 19.91 -4.85
CA LYS A 400 -13.87 21.07 -3.94
C LYS A 400 -13.21 20.73 -2.62
N LEU A 401 -12.90 21.76 -1.82
CA LEU A 401 -12.32 21.59 -0.49
C LEU A 401 -13.24 20.67 0.36
N PRO A 402 -12.77 19.48 0.78
CA PRO A 402 -13.64 18.51 1.41
C PRO A 402 -13.95 18.88 2.87
N SER A 403 -15.11 18.48 3.36
CA SER A 403 -15.40 18.57 4.80
C SER A 403 -14.50 17.62 5.59
N GLY A 404 -14.17 17.99 6.82
CA GLY A 404 -13.32 17.16 7.68
C GLY A 404 -11.81 17.19 7.35
N VAL A 405 -11.30 18.25 6.72
CA VAL A 405 -9.84 18.45 6.53
C VAL A 405 -9.05 18.11 7.80
N LEU A 406 -9.42 18.68 8.96
CA LEU A 406 -8.78 18.42 10.27
C LEU A 406 -8.96 16.97 10.82
N SER A 407 -9.73 16.12 10.14
CA SER A 407 -9.85 14.67 10.40
C SER A 407 -8.95 13.83 9.49
N GLY A 408 -8.08 14.47 8.69
CA GLY A 408 -7.21 13.83 7.72
C GLY A 408 -7.83 13.65 6.33
N ASN A 409 -8.94 14.34 6.03
CA ASN A 409 -9.57 14.28 4.71
C ASN A 409 -8.72 15.04 3.67
N ALA A 410 -7.70 14.35 3.17
CA ALA A 410 -6.63 14.92 2.36
C ALA A 410 -6.70 14.55 0.86
N ILE A 411 -7.60 13.65 0.45
CA ILE A 411 -7.70 13.17 -0.93
C ILE A 411 -9.15 13.28 -1.39
N GLN A 412 -9.47 14.28 -2.20
CA GLN A 412 -10.78 14.44 -2.84
C GLN A 412 -10.68 14.16 -4.33
N LEU A 413 -11.54 13.28 -4.84
CA LEU A 413 -11.49 12.81 -6.23
C LEU A 413 -12.44 13.57 -7.16
N GLY A 414 -13.42 14.31 -6.64
CA GLY A 414 -14.46 14.93 -7.49
C GLY A 414 -15.37 13.85 -8.11
N ASP A 415 -15.99 14.14 -9.25
CA ASP A 415 -16.72 13.15 -10.04
C ASP A 415 -15.98 12.80 -11.33
N PHE A 416 -15.48 11.56 -11.38
CA PHE A 416 -14.68 11.04 -12.48
C PHE A 416 -15.52 10.64 -13.69
N ASP A 417 -16.68 10.03 -13.45
CA ASP A 417 -17.52 9.56 -14.56
C ASP A 417 -18.25 10.76 -15.21
N GLU A 418 -18.61 11.79 -14.44
CA GLU A 418 -19.14 13.05 -14.99
C GLU A 418 -18.09 13.79 -15.83
N CYS A 419 -16.84 13.91 -15.36
CA CYS A 419 -15.77 14.55 -16.13
C CYS A 419 -15.57 13.89 -17.52
N LEU A 420 -15.43 12.56 -17.53
CA LEU A 420 -15.24 11.79 -18.77
C LEU A 420 -16.51 11.71 -19.63
N GLY A 421 -17.69 11.98 -19.05
CA GLY A 421 -18.96 12.07 -19.76
C GLY A 421 -19.14 13.35 -20.59
N VAL A 422 -18.24 14.33 -20.48
CA VAL A 422 -18.32 15.57 -21.26
C VAL A 422 -17.80 15.35 -22.68
N ASP A 423 -18.72 15.37 -23.65
CA ASP A 423 -18.45 15.44 -25.09
C ASP A 423 -19.31 16.56 -25.70
N VAL A 424 -18.66 17.57 -26.28
CA VAL A 424 -19.32 18.74 -26.84
C VAL A 424 -18.72 19.09 -28.20
N ARG A 425 -19.57 19.48 -29.15
CA ARG A 425 -19.18 19.99 -30.46
C ARG A 425 -19.77 21.39 -30.65
N LEU A 426 -18.90 22.40 -30.65
CA LEU A 426 -19.25 23.81 -30.67
C LEU A 426 -18.92 24.41 -32.03
N ARG A 427 -19.92 24.96 -32.72
CA ARG A 427 -19.71 25.62 -34.01
C ARG A 427 -19.34 27.09 -33.79
N GLN A 428 -18.07 27.44 -33.99
CA GLN A 428 -17.61 28.83 -33.98
C GLN A 428 -18.12 29.54 -35.24
N ARG A 429 -18.86 30.64 -35.05
CA ARG A 429 -19.12 31.60 -36.14
C ARG A 429 -17.81 32.35 -36.40
N SER A 430 -17.15 32.06 -37.53
CA SER A 430 -15.95 32.79 -37.93
C SER A 430 -16.28 34.26 -38.17
N ALA A 431 -15.35 35.16 -37.80
CA ALA A 431 -15.53 36.60 -38.00
C ALA A 431 -15.76 36.99 -39.48
N ALA A 432 -15.31 36.14 -40.42
CA ALA A 432 -15.58 36.28 -41.85
C ALA A 432 -17.08 36.34 -42.19
N ALA A 433 -17.95 35.64 -41.44
CA ALA A 433 -19.39 35.69 -41.64
C ALA A 433 -20.02 37.05 -41.27
N SER A 434 -19.31 37.90 -40.51
CA SER A 434 -19.74 39.28 -40.24
C SER A 434 -19.26 40.28 -41.30
N ALA A 435 -18.27 39.93 -42.12
CA ALA A 435 -17.81 40.76 -43.23
C ALA A 435 -18.66 40.53 -44.50
N ALA A 436 -19.15 39.30 -44.70
CA ALA A 436 -19.95 38.90 -45.86
C ALA A 436 -21.38 39.47 -45.92
N SER A 437 -21.78 40.37 -45.01
CA SER A 437 -23.07 41.10 -45.07
C SER A 437 -22.95 42.52 -45.62
N LYS A 438 -21.76 42.93 -46.07
CA LYS A 438 -21.50 44.20 -46.77
C LYS A 438 -20.56 43.97 -47.96
N GLY A 439 -21.13 43.44 -49.04
CA GLY A 439 -20.44 43.27 -50.31
C GLY A 439 -21.38 42.72 -51.36
N ASP A 440 -21.36 43.35 -52.53
CA ASP A 440 -21.72 42.83 -53.84
C ASP A 440 -23.22 42.60 -54.14
N GLU A 441 -23.85 43.68 -54.60
CA GLU A 441 -24.76 43.60 -55.75
C GLU A 441 -23.94 43.28 -57.04
N ASP A 442 -24.64 42.92 -58.13
CA ASP A 442 -24.14 42.56 -59.48
C ASP A 442 -23.47 41.19 -59.68
N GLY A 443 -24.06 40.36 -60.57
CA GLY A 443 -23.36 39.25 -61.24
C GLY A 443 -24.10 37.91 -61.37
N ASP A 444 -25.13 37.83 -62.21
CA ASP A 444 -25.70 36.55 -62.67
C ASP A 444 -24.72 35.75 -63.59
N ASP A 445 -25.06 34.49 -63.89
CA ASP A 445 -24.40 33.53 -64.80
C ASP A 445 -23.28 32.58 -64.25
N ALA A 446 -23.14 32.42 -62.92
CA ALA A 446 -22.26 31.38 -62.33
C ALA A 446 -22.98 30.22 -61.60
N ASP A 447 -24.29 30.30 -61.37
CA ASP A 447 -24.95 29.53 -60.30
C ASP A 447 -25.44 28.12 -60.68
N VAL A 448 -25.44 27.75 -61.97
CA VAL A 448 -25.95 26.44 -62.43
C VAL A 448 -24.95 25.29 -62.22
N LEU A 449 -23.66 25.53 -62.45
CA LEU A 449 -22.61 24.52 -62.28
C LEU A 449 -22.27 24.28 -60.79
N ALA A 450 -22.34 25.31 -59.95
CA ALA A 450 -22.10 25.21 -58.51
C ALA A 450 -23.16 24.32 -57.82
N ARG A 451 -24.44 24.50 -58.17
CA ARG A 451 -25.56 23.70 -57.64
C ARG A 451 -25.55 22.24 -58.10
N ALA A 452 -25.05 21.97 -59.32
CA ALA A 452 -24.86 20.60 -59.79
C ALA A 452 -23.72 19.89 -59.04
N ALA A 453 -22.63 20.61 -58.73
CA ALA A 453 -21.49 20.07 -57.99
C ALA A 453 -21.82 19.78 -56.52
N SER A 454 -22.60 20.63 -55.84
CA SER A 454 -23.02 20.39 -54.45
C SER A 454 -23.93 19.17 -54.35
N TRP A 455 -24.91 19.03 -55.25
CA TRP A 455 -25.82 17.87 -55.27
C TRP A 455 -25.08 16.54 -55.49
N PHE A 456 -24.07 16.52 -56.37
CA PHE A 456 -23.22 15.34 -56.56
C PHE A 456 -22.34 15.03 -55.34
N ALA A 457 -21.86 16.07 -54.63
CA ALA A 457 -21.08 15.92 -53.40
C ALA A 457 -21.92 15.42 -52.22
N ASP A 458 -23.20 15.81 -52.13
CA ASP A 458 -24.13 15.34 -51.11
C ASP A 458 -24.57 13.88 -51.36
N LEU A 459 -24.75 13.48 -52.63
CA LEU A 459 -25.15 12.12 -53.01
C LEU A 459 -24.07 11.05 -52.71
N VAL A 460 -22.79 11.43 -52.73
CA VAL A 460 -21.65 10.51 -52.55
C VAL A 460 -21.13 10.50 -51.09
N ARG A 461 -21.44 11.53 -50.29
CA ARG A 461 -20.95 11.69 -48.90
C ARG A 461 -21.17 10.46 -48.00
N PRO A 462 -22.35 9.79 -47.98
CA PRO A 462 -22.60 8.65 -47.09
C PRO A 462 -21.74 7.41 -47.39
N VAL A 463 -21.13 7.33 -48.58
CA VAL A 463 -20.38 6.16 -49.05
C VAL A 463 -18.87 6.32 -48.82
N LEU A 464 -18.37 7.56 -48.69
CA LEU A 464 -16.93 7.85 -48.55
C LEU A 464 -16.47 8.07 -47.09
N GLU A 465 -17.37 8.49 -46.19
CA GLU A 465 -17.03 8.80 -44.78
C GLU A 465 -16.32 7.67 -44.01
N PRO A 466 -16.66 6.37 -44.16
CA PRO A 466 -15.99 5.30 -43.42
C PRO A 466 -14.55 5.01 -43.86
N VAL A 467 -14.10 5.53 -45.02
CA VAL A 467 -12.89 5.04 -45.71
C VAL A 467 -11.74 6.06 -45.74
N LEU A 468 -12.04 7.36 -45.61
CA LEU A 468 -11.03 8.43 -45.72
C LEU A 468 -10.71 9.17 -44.42
N GLY A 469 -11.44 8.88 -43.34
CA GLY A 469 -11.40 9.67 -42.11
C GLY A 469 -12.14 10.99 -42.29
N ALA A 470 -12.84 11.44 -41.25
CA ALA A 470 -13.53 12.71 -41.30
C ALA A 470 -12.51 13.85 -41.43
N LYS A 471 -12.60 14.64 -42.51
CA LYS A 471 -11.99 15.98 -42.51
C LYS A 471 -12.73 16.82 -41.49
N GLU A 472 -12.00 17.33 -40.49
CA GLU A 472 -12.56 18.24 -39.50
C GLU A 472 -13.12 19.49 -40.19
N ASP A 473 -14.38 19.83 -39.89
CA ASP A 473 -15.04 21.05 -40.37
C ASP A 473 -14.36 22.23 -39.66
N PRO A 474 -13.67 23.16 -40.36
CA PRO A 474 -12.75 24.12 -39.72
C PRO A 474 -13.42 25.15 -38.80
N GLY A 475 -14.75 25.15 -38.71
CA GLY A 475 -15.53 25.91 -37.73
C GLY A 475 -16.05 25.11 -36.53
N LEU A 476 -15.72 23.81 -36.39
CA LEU A 476 -16.24 22.95 -35.33
C LEU A 476 -15.17 22.63 -34.27
N VAL A 477 -15.27 23.26 -33.10
CA VAL A 477 -14.41 22.96 -31.94
C VAL A 477 -15.03 21.80 -31.17
N HIS A 478 -14.32 20.68 -31.10
CA HIS A 478 -14.71 19.52 -30.30
C HIS A 478 -13.97 19.57 -28.95
N ILE A 479 -14.74 19.65 -27.86
CA ILE A 479 -14.23 19.66 -26.49
C ILE A 479 -14.70 18.36 -25.83
N ARG A 480 -13.75 17.62 -25.24
CA ARG A 480 -14.05 16.48 -24.35
C ARG A 480 -13.41 16.73 -22.98
N GLY A 481 -14.00 16.17 -21.94
CA GLY A 481 -13.43 16.22 -20.59
C GLY A 481 -12.33 15.19 -20.39
N GLN A 482 -11.27 15.61 -19.71
CA GLN A 482 -10.16 14.76 -19.27
C GLN A 482 -9.97 14.94 -17.77
N TYR A 483 -9.93 13.81 -17.06
CA TYR A 483 -9.73 13.78 -15.62
C TYR A 483 -8.23 13.79 -15.27
N CYS A 484 -7.83 14.70 -14.38
CA CYS A 484 -6.48 14.80 -13.83
C CYS A 484 -6.53 14.70 -12.30
N LEU A 485 -5.54 14.05 -11.68
CA LEU A 485 -5.41 13.99 -10.22
C LEU A 485 -4.14 14.75 -9.79
N ALA A 486 -4.33 15.99 -9.34
CA ALA A 486 -3.27 16.87 -8.86
C ALA A 486 -2.82 16.46 -7.45
N GLY A 487 -1.52 16.67 -7.15
CA GLY A 487 -0.93 16.42 -5.85
C GLY A 487 -0.23 17.67 -5.31
N VAL A 488 -0.59 18.12 -4.11
CA VAL A 488 -0.08 19.38 -3.51
C VAL A 488 0.52 19.12 -2.12
N ASP A 489 1.77 19.49 -1.90
CA ASP A 489 2.41 19.43 -0.58
C ASP A 489 2.19 20.75 0.18
N LEU A 490 1.82 20.64 1.46
CA LEU A 490 1.61 21.80 2.33
C LEU A 490 2.86 22.14 3.15
N GLU A 491 3.28 23.40 3.07
CA GLU A 491 4.43 23.97 3.81
C GLU A 491 4.02 25.21 4.61
N LEU A 492 4.41 25.28 5.88
CA LEU A 492 4.12 26.44 6.74
C LEU A 492 5.17 27.53 6.58
N ARG A 493 4.79 28.62 5.91
CA ARG A 493 5.63 29.83 5.74
C ARG A 493 5.88 30.60 7.04
N ARG A 494 5.11 30.34 8.11
CA ARG A 494 5.29 30.93 9.46
C ARG A 494 5.19 29.86 10.54
N ASN A 495 5.99 30.02 11.60
CA ASN A 495 6.28 28.97 12.58
C ASN A 495 5.32 28.97 13.78
N ASP A 496 4.01 29.00 13.52
CA ASP A 496 2.95 29.09 14.53
C ASP A 496 2.56 27.70 15.08
N ALA A 497 2.43 27.56 16.41
CA ALA A 497 2.07 26.31 17.07
C ALA A 497 0.63 25.84 16.79
N ALA A 498 -0.32 26.77 16.65
CA ALA A 498 -1.70 26.46 16.29
C ALA A 498 -1.79 25.98 14.83
N LEU A 499 -1.13 26.68 13.90
CA LEU A 499 -1.08 26.25 12.49
C LEU A 499 -0.36 24.91 12.30
N ARG A 500 0.73 24.66 13.04
CA ARG A 500 1.37 23.34 13.09
C ARG A 500 0.41 22.24 13.55
N THR A 501 -0.32 22.48 14.63
CA THR A 501 -1.30 21.51 15.17
C THR A 501 -2.46 21.27 14.21
N ALA A 502 -2.92 22.30 13.49
CA ALA A 502 -3.95 22.18 12.46
C ALA A 502 -3.44 21.40 11.24
N LEU A 503 -2.23 21.70 10.76
CA LEU A 503 -1.59 21.01 9.64
C LEU A 503 -1.30 19.54 9.97
N ASP A 504 -0.73 19.24 11.14
CA ASP A 504 -0.48 17.86 11.57
C ASP A 504 -1.79 17.07 11.60
N ARG A 505 -2.89 17.66 12.09
CA ARG A 505 -4.21 17.02 12.06
C ARG A 505 -4.75 16.83 10.64
N SER A 506 -4.57 17.80 9.74
CA SER A 506 -5.03 17.68 8.35
C SER A 506 -4.25 16.65 7.54
N LEU A 507 -3.00 16.40 7.90
CA LEU A 507 -2.15 15.38 7.31
C LEU A 507 -2.22 14.03 8.06
N ALA A 508 -3.29 13.82 8.85
CA ALA A 508 -3.52 12.62 9.66
C ALA A 508 -2.32 12.23 10.57
N HIS A 509 -1.70 13.22 11.20
CA HIS A 509 -0.45 13.17 11.98
C HIS A 509 0.81 12.80 11.19
N SER A 510 0.81 13.01 9.87
CA SER A 510 1.94 12.72 8.97
C SER A 510 2.53 11.33 9.20
N PHE A 511 1.67 10.30 9.26
CA PHE A 511 2.04 8.91 9.56
C PHE A 511 3.21 8.41 8.69
N LEU A 512 3.26 8.84 7.43
CA LEU A 512 4.45 8.78 6.58
C LEU A 512 4.77 10.18 6.03
N LYS A 513 6.01 10.64 6.24
CA LYS A 513 6.50 11.97 5.81
C LYS A 513 7.03 11.93 4.37
N GLY A 514 6.19 11.48 3.44
CA GLY A 514 6.48 11.51 2.01
C GLY A 514 6.09 12.83 1.37
N SER A 515 6.93 13.33 0.47
CA SER A 515 6.74 14.52 -0.36
C SER A 515 6.48 14.14 -1.83
N LEU A 516 6.13 15.12 -2.67
CA LEU A 516 5.92 14.92 -4.10
C LEU A 516 7.17 14.43 -4.84
N ASN A 517 8.36 14.76 -4.35
CA ASN A 517 9.65 14.29 -4.87
C ASN A 517 10.00 12.85 -4.45
N ASP A 518 9.27 12.26 -3.49
CA ASP A 518 9.44 10.86 -3.08
C ASP A 518 8.57 9.93 -3.95
N SER A 519 9.11 8.77 -4.33
CA SER A 519 8.38 7.75 -5.10
C SER A 519 7.15 7.23 -4.33
N ALA A 520 5.97 7.45 -4.90
CA ALA A 520 4.69 7.08 -4.30
C ALA A 520 4.14 5.71 -4.75
N HIS A 521 4.92 4.94 -5.51
CA HIS A 521 4.42 3.78 -6.26
C HIS A 521 3.81 2.67 -5.38
N PHE A 522 4.49 2.29 -4.30
CA PHE A 522 3.97 1.31 -3.33
C PHE A 522 3.74 1.89 -1.92
N VAL A 523 4.46 2.95 -1.55
CA VAL A 523 4.35 3.57 -0.23
C VAL A 523 3.52 4.86 -0.32
N PRO A 524 2.35 4.93 0.33
CA PRO A 524 1.46 6.09 0.19
C PRO A 524 1.99 7.35 0.88
N ARG A 525 1.76 8.49 0.24
CA ARG A 525 2.05 9.82 0.80
C ARG A 525 0.91 10.25 1.73
N PHE A 526 1.25 10.74 2.92
CA PHE A 526 0.31 11.32 3.88
C PHE A 526 0.46 12.85 4.03
N ARG A 527 1.58 13.43 3.55
CA ARG A 527 1.83 14.88 3.57
C ARG A 527 1.25 15.63 2.36
N THR A 528 1.00 14.91 1.27
CA THR A 528 0.46 15.40 0.00
C THR A 528 -1.07 15.35 0.02
N LEU A 529 -1.71 16.45 -0.36
CA LEU A 529 -3.13 16.49 -0.69
C LEU A 529 -3.36 15.97 -2.12
N GLY A 530 -4.40 15.17 -2.34
CA GLY A 530 -4.84 14.74 -3.67
C GLY A 530 -6.13 15.44 -4.07
N TRP A 531 -6.18 15.98 -5.30
CA TRP A 531 -7.29 16.80 -5.78
C TRP A 531 -7.65 16.46 -7.23
N GLY A 532 -8.85 15.93 -7.48
CA GLY A 532 -9.36 15.67 -8.83
C GLY A 532 -9.76 16.95 -9.56
N VAL A 533 -9.30 17.12 -10.80
CA VAL A 533 -9.55 18.31 -11.63
C VAL A 533 -10.02 17.85 -13.01
N CYS A 534 -11.11 18.43 -13.52
CA CYS A 534 -11.59 18.17 -14.86
C CYS A 534 -11.13 19.28 -15.82
N VAL A 535 -10.37 18.92 -16.85
CA VAL A 535 -9.81 19.84 -17.84
C VAL A 535 -10.24 19.45 -19.26
N PRO A 536 -10.13 20.32 -20.27
CA PRO A 536 -10.31 19.91 -21.67
C PRO A 536 -9.24 18.89 -22.10
N GLU A 537 -9.62 17.88 -22.88
CA GLU A 537 -8.70 16.84 -23.43
C GLU A 537 -7.56 17.43 -24.28
N ALA A 538 -7.74 18.62 -24.84
CA ALA A 538 -6.67 19.33 -25.52
C ALA A 538 -5.50 19.71 -24.59
N CYS A 539 -5.69 19.72 -23.26
CA CYS A 539 -4.66 20.05 -22.28
C CYS A 539 -3.84 18.81 -21.90
N SER A 540 -2.55 18.82 -22.24
CA SER A 540 -1.65 17.76 -21.78
C SER A 540 -1.43 17.86 -20.27
N PRO A 541 -1.03 16.77 -19.59
CA PRO A 541 -0.66 16.82 -18.18
C PRO A 541 0.42 17.86 -17.84
N ARG A 542 1.27 18.22 -18.82
CA ARG A 542 2.27 19.29 -18.68
C ARG A 542 1.67 20.69 -18.80
N ASP A 543 0.62 20.86 -19.61
CA ASP A 543 -0.13 22.13 -19.67
C ASP A 543 -0.89 22.36 -18.37
N VAL A 544 -1.47 21.30 -17.79
CA VAL A 544 -2.09 21.32 -16.45
C VAL A 544 -1.04 21.59 -15.37
N GLU A 545 0.14 20.95 -15.42
CA GLU A 545 1.27 21.25 -14.52
C GLU A 545 1.72 22.72 -14.62
N LEU A 546 1.82 23.27 -15.84
CA LEU A 546 2.25 24.66 -16.07
C LEU A 546 1.23 25.67 -15.55
N ALA A 547 -0.06 25.41 -15.73
CA ALA A 547 -1.15 26.17 -15.10
C ALA A 547 -1.13 26.06 -13.56
N LEU A 548 -0.80 24.86 -13.06
CA LEU A 548 -0.73 24.60 -11.63
C LEU A 548 0.62 24.98 -11.02
N ARG A 549 1.61 25.57 -11.71
CA ARG A 549 3.04 25.52 -11.31
C ARG A 549 3.47 26.33 -10.09
N GLY A 550 2.51 26.81 -9.29
CA GLY A 550 2.68 26.87 -7.83
C GLY A 550 2.76 25.48 -7.14
N ALA A 551 2.47 24.37 -7.83
CA ALA A 551 2.26 23.02 -7.29
C ALA A 551 2.29 21.83 -8.32
N VAL A 552 3.47 21.49 -8.86
CA VAL A 552 3.99 20.11 -9.10
C VAL A 552 3.28 19.17 -10.16
N THR A 553 3.86 17.97 -10.38
CA THR A 553 4.20 17.31 -11.66
C THR A 553 3.31 16.12 -12.14
N PRO A 554 3.48 15.62 -13.40
CA PRO A 554 2.51 14.76 -14.09
C PRO A 554 2.97 13.32 -14.41
N ALA A 555 2.04 12.50 -14.93
CA ALA A 555 2.28 11.25 -15.66
C ALA A 555 1.34 11.14 -16.88
N MET A 556 1.71 10.36 -17.91
CA MET A 556 0.95 10.22 -19.17
C MET A 556 1.22 8.85 -19.85
N GLN A 557 0.22 8.27 -20.54
CA GLN A 557 0.40 7.07 -21.38
C GLN A 557 -0.31 7.19 -22.75
N ARG A 558 0.18 6.38 -23.71
CA ARG A 558 -0.48 5.99 -24.97
C ARG A 558 -0.62 4.47 -25.00
N LEU A 559 -1.71 3.93 -25.55
CA LEU A 559 -1.95 2.49 -25.65
C LEU A 559 -1.05 1.80 -26.71
N PRO A 560 -0.50 0.61 -26.41
CA PRO A 560 0.01 -0.34 -27.39
C PRO A 560 -1.04 -1.45 -27.74
N PRO A 561 -0.94 -2.10 -28.91
CA PRO A 561 -1.94 -3.07 -29.40
C PRO A 561 -1.89 -4.48 -28.76
N SER A 562 -1.27 -4.65 -27.58
CA SER A 562 -0.97 -5.97 -26.99
C SER A 562 -2.16 -6.68 -26.31
N PHE A 563 -3.30 -6.00 -26.10
CA PHE A 563 -4.46 -6.55 -25.37
C PHE A 563 -4.96 -7.91 -25.90
N PHE A 564 -4.93 -8.11 -27.22
CA PHE A 564 -5.44 -9.32 -27.88
C PHE A 564 -4.65 -10.60 -27.56
N LEU A 565 -3.38 -10.50 -27.13
CA LEU A 565 -2.55 -11.68 -26.83
C LEU A 565 -2.79 -12.23 -25.42
N ALA A 566 -3.05 -11.38 -24.43
CA ALA A 566 -3.18 -11.80 -23.04
C ALA A 566 -4.54 -12.46 -22.74
N GLY A 567 -5.64 -11.88 -23.26
CA GLY A 567 -6.98 -12.46 -23.12
C GLY A 567 -7.13 -13.84 -23.78
N GLY A 568 -6.45 -14.05 -24.92
CA GLY A 568 -6.44 -15.33 -25.63
C GLY A 568 -5.81 -16.48 -24.82
N GLY A 569 -4.80 -16.20 -23.98
CA GLY A 569 -4.12 -17.21 -23.18
C GLY A 569 -5.02 -17.85 -22.11
N LEU A 570 -5.81 -17.05 -21.38
CA LEU A 570 -6.72 -17.56 -20.36
C LEU A 570 -7.89 -18.33 -20.99
N ALA A 571 -8.43 -17.84 -22.11
CA ALA A 571 -9.45 -18.54 -22.88
C ALA A 571 -8.94 -19.89 -23.43
N ALA A 572 -7.71 -19.94 -23.91
CA ALA A 572 -7.06 -21.17 -24.37
C ALA A 572 -6.84 -22.19 -23.23
N LEU A 573 -6.46 -21.73 -22.03
CA LEU A 573 -6.33 -22.59 -20.84
C LEU A 573 -7.69 -23.16 -20.39
N LEU A 574 -8.74 -22.33 -20.40
CA LEU A 574 -10.11 -22.77 -20.10
C LEU A 574 -10.61 -23.80 -21.13
N LEU A 575 -10.34 -23.57 -22.41
CA LEU A 575 -10.72 -24.48 -23.49
C LEU A 575 -9.92 -25.80 -23.43
N LEU A 576 -8.62 -25.74 -23.10
CA LEU A 576 -7.79 -26.92 -22.84
C LEU A 576 -8.33 -27.73 -21.66
N ALA A 577 -8.66 -27.07 -20.54
CA ALA A 577 -9.21 -27.72 -19.35
C ALA A 577 -10.59 -28.34 -19.61
N LEU A 578 -11.44 -27.69 -20.41
CA LEU A 578 -12.72 -28.23 -20.85
C LEU A 578 -12.52 -29.48 -21.72
N VAL A 579 -11.65 -29.41 -22.73
CA VAL A 579 -11.34 -30.55 -23.62
C VAL A 579 -10.70 -31.71 -22.84
N ALA A 580 -9.81 -31.43 -21.90
CA ALA A 580 -9.22 -32.41 -21.01
C ALA A 580 -10.26 -33.09 -20.11
N THR A 581 -11.21 -32.34 -19.58
CA THR A 581 -12.29 -32.86 -18.72
C THR A 581 -13.29 -33.72 -19.52
N ILE A 582 -13.59 -33.35 -20.77
CA ILE A 582 -14.45 -34.14 -21.67
C ILE A 582 -13.75 -35.44 -22.11
N LYS A 583 -12.43 -35.41 -22.31
CA LYS A 583 -11.61 -36.56 -22.70
C LYS A 583 -11.07 -37.38 -21.52
N ASP A 584 -11.51 -37.12 -20.29
CA ASP A 584 -11.05 -37.82 -19.10
C ASP A 584 -11.58 -39.26 -19.07
N THR A 585 -10.73 -40.21 -19.50
CA THR A 585 -11.02 -41.66 -19.54
C THR A 585 -10.73 -42.36 -18.21
N GLY A 586 -10.44 -41.62 -17.13
CA GLY A 586 -10.19 -42.15 -15.79
C GLY A 586 -8.84 -42.86 -15.58
N HIS A 587 -8.02 -43.01 -16.62
CA HIS A 587 -6.65 -43.54 -16.53
C HIS A 587 -5.69 -42.51 -15.92
N GLU A 588 -4.56 -42.93 -15.36
CA GLU A 588 -3.57 -41.99 -14.81
C GLU A 588 -2.76 -41.28 -15.93
N PRO A 589 -2.41 -39.99 -15.78
CA PRO A 589 -1.50 -39.29 -16.69
C PRO A 589 -0.17 -40.03 -16.92
N ASP A 590 0.32 -40.70 -15.87
CA ASP A 590 1.52 -41.54 -15.84
C ASP A 590 1.40 -42.81 -16.72
N GLU A 591 0.17 -43.29 -16.95
CA GLU A 591 -0.13 -44.47 -17.79
C GLU A 591 -0.29 -44.07 -19.27
N LEU A 592 -0.92 -42.93 -19.54
CA LEU A 592 -1.09 -42.41 -20.91
C LEU A 592 0.25 -41.94 -21.51
N GLY A 593 1.03 -41.19 -20.73
CA GLY A 593 2.31 -40.62 -21.15
C GLY A 593 2.23 -39.60 -22.29
N GLY A 594 3.34 -38.89 -22.52
CA GLY A 594 3.50 -37.97 -23.65
C GLY A 594 2.41 -36.89 -23.71
N LEU A 595 2.02 -36.48 -24.92
CA LEU A 595 1.02 -35.42 -25.12
C LEU A 595 -0.36 -35.78 -24.54
N SER A 596 -0.74 -37.06 -24.55
CA SER A 596 -2.02 -37.53 -24.01
C SER A 596 -2.06 -37.40 -22.48
N GLY A 597 -1.00 -37.81 -21.79
CA GLY A 597 -0.84 -37.61 -20.34
C GLY A 597 -0.74 -36.13 -19.94
N VAL A 598 -0.09 -35.30 -20.75
CA VAL A 598 -0.07 -33.83 -20.54
C VAL A 598 -1.49 -33.26 -20.64
N VAL A 599 -2.28 -33.59 -21.67
CA VAL A 599 -3.67 -33.12 -21.78
C VAL A 599 -4.53 -33.63 -20.62
N ALA A 600 -4.41 -34.91 -20.24
CA ALA A 600 -5.16 -35.49 -19.11
C ALA A 600 -4.86 -34.78 -17.76
N SER A 601 -3.66 -34.19 -17.61
CA SER A 601 -3.28 -33.42 -16.41
C SER A 601 -4.11 -32.14 -16.21
N PHE A 602 -4.78 -31.63 -17.25
CA PHE A 602 -5.65 -30.44 -17.17
C PHE A 602 -7.14 -30.76 -16.89
N SER A 603 -7.50 -32.02 -16.57
CA SER A 603 -8.88 -32.36 -16.19
C SER A 603 -9.31 -31.68 -14.89
N LEU A 604 -10.35 -30.83 -14.97
CA LEU A 604 -10.94 -30.13 -13.83
C LEU A 604 -11.53 -31.10 -12.82
N ARG A 605 -12.16 -32.19 -13.29
CA ARG A 605 -12.74 -33.23 -12.43
C ARG A 605 -11.67 -33.87 -11.56
N ARG A 606 -10.52 -34.21 -12.17
CA ARG A 606 -9.38 -34.80 -11.48
C ARG A 606 -8.75 -33.81 -10.50
N ASN A 607 -8.51 -32.57 -10.92
CA ASN A 607 -7.90 -31.55 -10.07
C ASN A 607 -8.79 -31.13 -8.88
N TRP A 608 -10.12 -31.09 -9.06
CA TRP A 608 -11.05 -30.87 -7.96
C TRP A 608 -11.05 -32.03 -6.95
N SER A 609 -11.02 -33.28 -7.45
CA SER A 609 -10.83 -34.47 -6.61
C SER A 609 -9.52 -34.40 -5.82
N THR A 610 -8.39 -34.07 -6.45
CA THR A 610 -7.10 -33.92 -5.77
C THR A 610 -7.11 -32.77 -4.74
N LEU A 611 -7.72 -31.64 -5.06
CA LEU A 611 -7.83 -30.50 -4.16
C LEU A 611 -8.60 -30.85 -2.88
N THR A 612 -9.68 -31.63 -3.02
CA THR A 612 -10.57 -32.04 -1.91
C THR A 612 -10.19 -33.37 -1.25
N ALA A 613 -9.24 -34.13 -1.81
CA ALA A 613 -8.84 -35.45 -1.32
C ALA A 613 -8.34 -35.42 0.13
N GLN A 614 -8.81 -36.36 0.94
CA GLN A 614 -8.34 -36.51 2.32
C GLN A 614 -6.92 -37.10 2.34
N GLU A 615 -6.03 -36.53 3.15
CA GLU A 615 -4.70 -37.12 3.41
C GLU A 615 -4.80 -38.36 4.31
N ASP A 616 -4.09 -39.42 3.93
CA ASP A 616 -3.99 -40.64 4.72
C ASP A 616 -3.22 -40.40 6.02
N PRO A 617 -3.76 -40.79 7.20
CA PRO A 617 -3.07 -40.63 8.49
C PRO A 617 -1.71 -41.36 8.59
N GLY A 618 -1.45 -42.32 7.71
CA GLY A 618 -0.20 -43.07 7.63
C GLY A 618 0.92 -42.41 6.82
N ALA A 619 0.63 -41.32 6.09
CA ALA A 619 1.63 -40.65 5.27
C ALA A 619 2.80 -40.10 6.10
N ASP A 620 3.97 -40.03 5.48
CA ASP A 620 5.24 -39.61 6.09
C ASP A 620 5.36 -38.07 6.27
N ASP A 621 4.25 -37.35 6.49
CA ASP A 621 4.14 -35.88 6.48
C ASP A 621 4.02 -35.20 7.88
N ILE A 622 4.15 -33.87 7.93
CA ILE A 622 4.11 -33.03 9.15
C ILE A 622 2.83 -32.16 9.14
N ARG A 623 1.70 -32.77 9.52
CA ARG A 623 0.35 -32.22 9.29
C ARG A 623 0.09 -30.82 9.89
N CYS A 624 0.67 -30.48 11.03
CA CYS A 624 0.48 -29.16 11.67
C CYS A 624 0.98 -27.99 10.81
N ILE A 625 1.91 -28.23 9.88
CA ILE A 625 2.43 -27.21 8.96
C ILE A 625 1.33 -26.63 8.07
N HIS A 626 0.30 -27.42 7.73
CA HIS A 626 -0.83 -26.94 6.92
C HIS A 626 -1.63 -25.86 7.66
N GLY A 627 -1.94 -26.07 8.93
CA GLY A 627 -2.60 -25.09 9.79
C GLY A 627 -1.77 -23.83 9.99
N ILE A 628 -0.47 -23.98 10.30
CA ILE A 628 0.44 -22.84 10.49
C ILE A 628 0.51 -22.02 9.21
N ARG A 629 0.67 -22.67 8.05
CA ARG A 629 0.68 -22.01 6.73
C ARG A 629 -0.60 -21.22 6.49
N CYS A 630 -1.77 -21.81 6.75
CA CYS A 630 -3.05 -21.12 6.57
C CYS A 630 -3.21 -19.90 7.48
N VAL A 631 -2.87 -20.02 8.76
CA VAL A 631 -2.95 -18.90 9.73
C VAL A 631 -1.99 -17.77 9.32
N CYS A 632 -0.75 -18.10 8.97
CA CYS A 632 0.21 -17.12 8.46
C CYS A 632 -0.22 -16.48 7.13
N SER A 633 -0.88 -17.22 6.23
CA SER A 633 -1.44 -16.66 4.98
C SER A 633 -2.52 -15.61 5.26
N LEU A 634 -3.43 -15.86 6.19
CA LEU A 634 -4.51 -14.93 6.54
C LEU A 634 -3.99 -13.68 7.26
N LEU A 635 -3.01 -13.82 8.15
CA LEU A 635 -2.38 -12.69 8.82
C LEU A 635 -1.52 -11.87 7.86
N LEU A 636 -0.80 -12.52 6.94
CA LEU A 636 -0.03 -11.85 5.89
C LEU A 636 -0.94 -11.13 4.87
N TYR A 637 -2.10 -11.69 4.54
CA TYR A 637 -3.13 -11.01 3.74
C TYR A 637 -3.58 -9.71 4.40
N ALA A 638 -3.96 -9.75 5.68
CA ALA A 638 -4.42 -8.57 6.42
C ALA A 638 -3.31 -7.51 6.53
N ALA A 639 -2.06 -7.93 6.76
CA ALA A 639 -0.91 -7.04 6.81
C ALA A 639 -0.59 -6.41 5.44
N HIS A 640 -0.60 -7.20 4.36
CA HIS A 640 -0.40 -6.69 3.00
C HIS A 640 -1.53 -5.73 2.58
N LYS A 641 -2.78 -5.98 2.96
CA LYS A 641 -3.91 -5.10 2.64
C LYS A 641 -3.71 -3.69 3.19
N LEU A 642 -3.06 -3.52 4.34
CA LEU A 642 -2.82 -2.19 4.92
C LEU A 642 -2.08 -1.22 3.97
N VAL A 643 -1.25 -1.73 3.07
CA VAL A 643 -0.44 -0.91 2.15
C VAL A 643 -1.32 -0.16 1.14
N PRO A 644 -2.10 -0.82 0.25
CA PRO A 644 -3.04 -0.13 -0.65
C PRO A 644 -4.18 0.54 0.12
N LEU A 645 -4.62 -0.01 1.26
CA LEU A 645 -5.65 0.61 2.11
C LEU A 645 -5.21 2.00 2.59
N ALA A 646 -3.94 2.20 2.93
CA ALA A 646 -3.41 3.49 3.35
C ALA A 646 -3.29 4.54 2.22
N ALA A 647 -3.44 4.14 0.96
CA ALA A 647 -3.51 5.03 -0.21
C ALA A 647 -4.94 5.53 -0.52
N LEU A 648 -5.98 4.93 0.07
CA LEU A 648 -7.38 5.24 -0.28
C LEU A 648 -7.89 6.58 0.29
N PRO A 649 -8.84 7.24 -0.39
CA PRO A 649 -9.46 8.50 0.04
C PRO A 649 -10.45 8.28 1.19
N PHE A 650 -9.95 8.25 2.43
CA PHE A 650 -10.79 8.19 3.63
C PHE A 650 -11.10 9.58 4.19
N SER A 651 -12.39 9.88 4.41
CA SER A 651 -12.82 11.14 5.05
C SER A 651 -12.37 11.26 6.51
N ASN A 652 -12.19 10.12 7.18
CA ASN A 652 -11.73 10.00 8.56
C ASN A 652 -10.32 9.37 8.66
N ARG A 653 -9.42 9.65 7.71
CA ARG A 653 -8.05 9.05 7.61
C ARG A 653 -7.24 9.11 8.92
N ARG A 654 -7.50 10.08 9.81
CA ARG A 654 -6.92 10.13 11.17
C ARG A 654 -7.26 8.90 12.03
N LEU A 655 -8.42 8.27 11.86
CA LEU A 655 -8.77 7.05 12.62
C LEU A 655 -7.82 5.89 12.24
N LEU A 656 -7.50 5.74 10.96
CA LEU A 656 -6.50 4.78 10.48
C LEU A 656 -5.13 5.05 11.13
N THR A 657 -4.67 6.31 11.20
CA THR A 657 -3.34 6.60 11.77
C THR A 657 -3.30 6.50 13.29
N VAL A 658 -4.40 6.80 14.00
CA VAL A 658 -4.53 6.57 15.45
C VAL A 658 -4.58 5.07 15.78
N LEU A 659 -5.28 4.26 14.98
CA LEU A 659 -5.31 2.80 15.15
C LEU A 659 -3.97 2.16 14.75
N ALA A 660 -3.33 2.65 13.70
CA ALA A 660 -1.96 2.30 13.38
C ALA A 660 -1.04 2.66 14.55
N ALA A 661 -1.26 3.78 15.25
CA ALA A 661 -0.47 4.15 16.42
C ALA A 661 -0.78 3.35 17.71
N SER A 662 -1.77 2.46 17.67
CA SER A 662 -2.09 1.58 18.81
C SER A 662 -1.13 0.39 18.89
N PRO A 663 -0.84 -0.15 20.09
CA PRO A 663 -0.07 -1.39 20.23
C PRO A 663 -0.73 -2.62 19.57
N ALA A 664 -2.04 -2.59 19.32
CA ALA A 664 -2.73 -3.66 18.60
C ALA A 664 -2.30 -3.76 17.13
N SER A 665 -1.78 -2.67 16.55
CA SER A 665 -1.25 -2.65 15.18
C SER A 665 -0.01 -3.54 14.98
N LEU A 666 0.69 -3.94 16.05
CA LEU A 666 1.91 -4.73 15.97
C LEU A 666 1.72 -6.06 15.24
N LEU A 667 0.55 -6.70 15.41
CA LEU A 667 0.21 -7.93 14.68
C LEU A 667 0.22 -7.73 13.16
N LEU A 668 -0.17 -6.54 12.67
CA LEU A 668 -0.18 -6.24 11.24
C LEU A 668 1.15 -5.63 10.76
N ARG A 669 1.83 -4.83 11.60
CA ARG A 669 3.20 -4.34 11.33
C ARG A 669 4.23 -5.48 11.31
N GLY A 670 3.97 -6.57 12.03
CA GLY A 670 4.83 -7.75 12.18
C GLY A 670 4.85 -8.72 10.99
N SER A 671 4.47 -8.29 9.78
CA SER A 671 4.38 -9.11 8.57
C SER A 671 5.63 -9.95 8.29
N LEU A 672 6.80 -9.41 8.63
CA LEU A 672 8.11 -10.04 8.57
C LEU A 672 8.17 -11.41 9.28
N MET A 673 7.48 -11.56 10.42
CA MET A 673 7.45 -12.80 11.20
C MET A 673 6.63 -13.89 10.48
N TYR A 674 5.57 -13.50 9.77
CA TYR A 674 4.80 -14.44 8.96
C TYR A 674 5.63 -14.91 7.75
N THR A 675 6.36 -14.02 7.08
CA THR A 675 7.27 -14.40 5.98
C THR A 675 8.46 -15.25 6.45
N ASP A 676 9.03 -14.96 7.64
CA ASP A 676 10.03 -15.83 8.29
C ASP A 676 9.47 -17.23 8.57
N THR A 677 8.19 -17.32 8.96
CA THR A 677 7.53 -18.63 9.16
C THR A 677 7.47 -19.41 7.85
N PHE A 678 7.10 -18.77 6.72
CA PHE A 678 7.11 -19.43 5.42
C PHE A 678 8.52 -19.91 5.01
N LEU A 679 9.58 -19.12 5.26
CA LEU A 679 10.98 -19.54 5.03
C LEU A 679 11.34 -20.76 5.90
N MET A 680 11.03 -20.70 7.19
CA MET A 680 11.32 -21.78 8.14
C MET A 680 10.58 -23.08 7.77
N LEU A 681 9.30 -23.00 7.39
CA LEU A 681 8.50 -24.15 6.95
C LEU A 681 9.08 -24.78 5.67
N SER A 682 9.54 -23.97 4.72
CA SER A 682 10.20 -24.43 3.49
C SER A 682 11.52 -25.16 3.80
N GLY A 683 12.38 -24.56 4.63
CA GLY A 683 13.64 -25.18 5.09
C GLY A 683 13.39 -26.51 5.83
N THR A 684 12.37 -26.55 6.69
CA THR A 684 11.97 -27.76 7.45
C THR A 684 11.55 -28.89 6.53
N LEU A 685 10.61 -28.65 5.61
CA LEU A 685 10.13 -29.68 4.68
C LEU A 685 11.22 -30.14 3.72
N ALA A 686 12.04 -29.22 3.21
CA ALA A 686 13.16 -29.55 2.33
C ALA A 686 14.21 -30.42 3.04
N ALA A 687 14.59 -30.07 4.27
CA ALA A 687 15.57 -30.83 5.05
C ALA A 687 15.05 -32.18 5.53
N PHE A 688 13.80 -32.25 5.98
CA PHE A 688 13.17 -33.49 6.45
C PHE A 688 13.08 -34.54 5.33
N HIS A 689 12.49 -34.19 4.18
CA HIS A 689 12.37 -35.11 3.05
C HIS A 689 13.72 -35.46 2.41
N LEU A 690 14.66 -34.52 2.36
CA LEU A 690 15.98 -34.80 1.81
C LEU A 690 16.81 -35.71 2.72
N SER A 691 16.80 -35.47 4.04
CA SER A 691 17.51 -36.33 5.01
C SER A 691 17.01 -37.77 4.89
N LYS A 692 15.69 -37.94 4.83
CA LYS A 692 15.02 -39.24 4.68
C LYS A 692 15.35 -39.95 3.37
N HIS A 693 15.39 -39.21 2.26
CA HIS A 693 15.79 -39.78 0.98
C HIS A 693 17.28 -40.16 0.97
N LEU A 694 18.16 -39.31 1.50
CA LEU A 694 19.60 -39.56 1.51
C LEU A 694 19.98 -40.73 2.43
N SER A 695 19.30 -40.90 3.57
CA SER A 695 19.43 -42.08 4.44
C SER A 695 18.99 -43.39 3.79
N ARG A 696 18.07 -43.36 2.80
CA ARG A 696 17.55 -44.55 2.11
C ARG A 696 18.26 -44.87 0.79
N ALA A 697 18.52 -43.85 -0.04
CA ALA A 697 18.98 -43.99 -1.41
C ALA A 697 20.46 -43.61 -1.62
N GLY A 698 21.13 -43.05 -0.62
CA GLY A 698 22.57 -42.71 -0.62
C GLY A 698 23.04 -41.63 -1.61
N SER A 699 22.19 -41.24 -2.57
CA SER A 699 22.51 -40.35 -3.70
C SER A 699 21.79 -39.00 -3.60
N LEU A 700 22.36 -37.98 -4.24
CA LEU A 700 21.87 -36.60 -4.24
C LEU A 700 21.49 -36.14 -5.64
N ASP A 701 20.22 -36.32 -6.02
CA ASP A 701 19.67 -35.67 -7.21
C ASP A 701 19.38 -34.18 -6.94
N TRP A 702 20.35 -33.32 -7.27
CA TRP A 702 20.23 -31.86 -7.14
C TRP A 702 19.36 -31.26 -8.26
N ALA A 703 19.70 -31.59 -9.52
CA ALA A 703 19.06 -31.01 -10.70
C ALA A 703 17.57 -31.38 -10.81
N GLY A 704 17.21 -32.64 -10.56
CA GLY A 704 15.82 -33.09 -10.63
C GLY A 704 14.94 -32.45 -9.54
N ARG A 705 15.50 -32.14 -8.36
CA ARG A 705 14.79 -31.39 -7.29
C ARG A 705 14.56 -29.93 -7.67
N LEU A 706 15.58 -29.25 -8.18
CA LEU A 706 15.44 -27.87 -8.66
C LEU A 706 14.42 -27.78 -9.79
N ALA A 707 14.50 -28.68 -10.78
CA ALA A 707 13.53 -28.78 -11.87
C ALA A 707 12.10 -29.04 -11.36
N THR A 708 11.91 -29.88 -10.34
CA THR A 708 10.59 -30.09 -9.70
C THR A 708 10.05 -28.79 -9.10
N ARG A 709 10.91 -28.00 -8.43
CA ARG A 709 10.53 -26.74 -7.78
C ARG A 709 10.15 -25.67 -8.81
N VAL A 710 10.93 -25.53 -9.89
CA VAL A 710 10.67 -24.59 -10.98
C VAL A 710 9.36 -24.93 -11.71
N ILE A 711 9.18 -26.20 -12.12
CA ILE A 711 7.95 -26.65 -12.81
C ILE A 711 6.69 -26.41 -11.96
N ARG A 712 6.80 -26.53 -10.63
CA ARG A 712 5.67 -26.30 -9.72
C ARG A 712 5.33 -24.82 -9.50
N LEU A 713 6.32 -23.95 -9.36
CA LEU A 713 6.12 -22.56 -8.90
C LEU A 713 6.06 -21.55 -10.06
N THR A 714 6.95 -21.68 -11.04
CA THR A 714 7.11 -20.67 -12.10
C THR A 714 5.87 -20.46 -12.99
N PRO A 715 5.07 -21.48 -13.35
CA PRO A 715 3.89 -21.27 -14.21
C PRO A 715 2.84 -20.35 -13.58
N THR A 716 2.52 -20.55 -12.30
CA THR A 716 1.54 -19.72 -11.58
C THR A 716 2.06 -18.29 -11.37
N LEU A 717 3.35 -18.15 -11.06
CA LEU A 717 4.00 -16.83 -10.98
C LEU A 717 3.94 -16.10 -12.34
N GLY A 718 4.21 -16.81 -13.43
CA GLY A 718 4.19 -16.24 -14.79
C GLY A 718 2.80 -15.82 -15.26
N LEU A 719 1.75 -16.62 -14.96
CA LEU A 719 0.37 -16.19 -15.21
C LEU A 719 0.07 -14.85 -14.51
N VAL A 720 0.47 -14.73 -13.24
CA VAL A 720 0.20 -13.54 -12.43
C VAL A 720 1.03 -12.33 -12.87
N THR A 721 2.31 -12.48 -13.23
CA THR A 721 3.11 -11.35 -13.75
C THR A 721 2.67 -10.89 -15.15
N VAL A 722 2.23 -11.81 -16.01
CA VAL A 722 1.56 -11.47 -17.29
C VAL A 722 0.24 -10.73 -17.02
N ALA A 723 -0.52 -11.13 -16.00
CA ALA A 723 -1.75 -10.44 -15.63
C ALA A 723 -1.49 -8.99 -15.19
N TYR A 724 -0.47 -8.71 -14.37
CA TYR A 724 -0.07 -7.32 -14.06
C TYR A 724 0.38 -6.54 -15.29
N ALA A 725 1.18 -7.15 -16.18
CA ALA A 725 1.82 -6.47 -17.29
C ALA A 725 0.87 -6.08 -18.45
N TYR A 726 -0.22 -6.83 -18.66
CA TYR A 726 -1.05 -6.71 -19.87
C TYR A 726 -2.57 -6.86 -19.66
N VAL A 727 -3.02 -7.51 -18.56
CA VAL A 727 -4.46 -7.75 -18.34
C VAL A 727 -5.06 -6.69 -17.43
N LEU A 728 -4.39 -6.42 -16.30
CA LEU A 728 -4.97 -5.63 -15.20
C LEU A 728 -5.34 -4.21 -15.64
N GLU A 729 -4.55 -3.57 -16.50
CA GLU A 729 -4.81 -2.20 -16.99
C GLU A 729 -6.09 -2.06 -17.84
N HIS A 730 -6.61 -3.16 -18.41
CA HIS A 730 -7.72 -3.16 -19.36
C HIS A 730 -9.08 -3.60 -18.77
N ILE A 731 -9.11 -4.13 -17.53
CA ILE A 731 -10.33 -4.75 -16.96
C ILE A 731 -11.20 -3.81 -16.11
N GLY A 732 -10.82 -2.54 -15.98
CA GLY A 732 -11.54 -1.56 -15.17
C GLY A 732 -11.09 -0.13 -15.45
N THR A 733 -11.72 0.82 -14.77
CA THR A 733 -11.42 2.27 -14.86
C THR A 733 -11.67 2.94 -13.51
N GLY A 734 -10.91 4.01 -13.21
CA GLY A 734 -11.18 4.88 -12.07
C GLY A 734 -10.10 5.93 -11.81
N PRO A 735 -10.35 6.84 -10.85
CA PRO A 735 -9.46 7.97 -10.51
C PRO A 735 -8.01 7.60 -10.18
N LEU A 736 -7.79 6.45 -9.56
CA LEU A 736 -6.48 5.98 -9.11
C LEU A 736 -5.84 4.97 -10.09
N TRP A 737 -6.50 4.67 -11.21
CA TRP A 737 -6.10 3.62 -12.15
C TRP A 737 -4.74 3.89 -12.79
N GLY A 738 -4.51 5.10 -13.30
CA GLY A 738 -3.22 5.50 -13.89
C GLY A 738 -2.06 5.42 -12.90
N GLN A 739 -2.27 5.92 -11.68
CA GLN A 739 -1.22 5.99 -10.65
C GLN A 739 -0.87 4.63 -10.03
N LEU A 740 -1.83 3.71 -9.92
CA LEU A 740 -1.65 2.43 -9.22
C LEU A 740 -1.55 1.21 -10.16
N VAL A 741 -2.37 1.17 -11.21
CA VAL A 741 -2.48 0.02 -12.12
C VAL A 741 -1.59 0.19 -13.35
N GLU A 742 -1.72 1.29 -14.08
CA GLU A 742 -1.00 1.50 -15.35
C GLU A 742 0.51 1.65 -15.14
N GLU A 743 0.93 2.36 -14.10
CA GLU A 743 2.36 2.52 -13.76
C GLU A 743 2.98 1.20 -13.27
N ASN A 744 2.26 0.40 -12.48
CA ASN A 744 2.71 -0.95 -12.13
C ASN A 744 2.75 -1.86 -13.38
N GLY A 745 1.79 -1.72 -14.31
CA GLY A 745 1.79 -2.40 -15.61
C GLY A 745 3.03 -2.07 -16.43
N ARG A 746 3.43 -0.79 -16.50
CA ARG A 746 4.65 -0.33 -17.16
C ARG A 746 5.91 -0.99 -16.58
N ILE A 747 6.11 -0.91 -15.27
CA ILE A 747 7.24 -1.54 -14.57
C ILE A 747 7.24 -3.06 -14.81
N CYS A 748 6.06 -3.69 -14.82
CA CYS A 748 5.94 -5.12 -15.13
C CYS A 748 6.35 -5.46 -16.57
N ARG A 749 5.96 -4.68 -17.58
CA ARG A 749 6.40 -4.90 -18.98
C ARG A 749 7.92 -4.88 -19.11
N GLU A 750 8.59 -3.97 -18.40
CA GLU A 750 10.05 -3.82 -18.43
C GLU A 750 10.79 -4.90 -17.62
N HIS A 751 10.21 -5.40 -16.53
CA HIS A 751 10.96 -6.15 -15.50
C HIS A 751 10.36 -7.52 -15.10
N MET A 752 9.22 -7.97 -15.64
CA MET A 752 8.57 -9.24 -15.26
C MET A 752 9.48 -10.48 -15.39
N TRP A 753 10.45 -10.46 -16.31
CA TRP A 753 11.41 -11.55 -16.52
C TRP A 753 12.30 -11.78 -15.28
N ARG A 754 12.58 -10.74 -14.49
CA ARG A 754 13.36 -10.85 -13.24
C ARG A 754 12.63 -11.71 -12.19
N ASN A 755 11.30 -11.63 -12.16
CA ASN A 755 10.48 -12.46 -11.27
C ASN A 755 10.51 -13.94 -11.70
N LEU A 756 10.42 -14.22 -13.01
CA LEU A 756 10.45 -15.60 -13.54
C LEU A 756 11.77 -16.32 -13.25
N LEU A 757 12.88 -15.56 -13.21
CA LEU A 757 14.21 -16.06 -12.87
C LEU A 757 14.51 -16.07 -11.36
N TYR A 758 13.58 -15.58 -10.51
CA TYR A 758 13.79 -15.46 -9.05
C TYR A 758 14.99 -14.59 -8.65
N VAL A 759 15.23 -13.50 -9.39
CA VAL A 759 16.35 -12.56 -9.16
C VAL A 759 15.90 -11.12 -8.96
N HIS A 760 14.60 -10.83 -8.96
CA HIS A 760 14.07 -9.47 -8.82
C HIS A 760 14.44 -8.79 -7.50
N ASN A 761 14.80 -9.55 -6.46
CA ASN A 761 15.33 -9.04 -5.20
C ASN A 761 16.81 -8.59 -5.24
N LEU A 762 17.48 -8.66 -6.39
CA LEU A 762 18.82 -8.10 -6.61
C LEU A 762 18.77 -6.63 -7.09
N TRP A 763 17.58 -6.08 -7.32
CA TRP A 763 17.34 -4.70 -7.76
C TRP A 763 16.50 -3.93 -6.72
N PRO A 764 16.48 -2.57 -6.78
CA PRO A 764 15.70 -1.75 -5.87
C PRO A 764 14.21 -2.11 -5.83
N PHE A 765 13.61 -1.99 -4.66
CA PHE A 765 12.23 -2.39 -4.39
C PHE A 765 11.20 -1.70 -5.30
N GLU A 766 11.42 -0.43 -5.65
CA GLU A 766 10.54 0.34 -6.54
C GLU A 766 10.52 -0.21 -7.99
N GLN A 767 11.53 -0.99 -8.39
CA GLN A 767 11.61 -1.61 -9.73
C GLN A 767 11.02 -3.03 -9.78
N MET A 768 10.40 -3.51 -8.70
CA MET A 768 9.81 -4.85 -8.67
C MET A 768 8.39 -4.86 -9.25
N CYS A 769 8.18 -5.62 -10.33
CA CYS A 769 6.85 -5.85 -10.93
C CYS A 769 5.79 -6.37 -9.93
N ALA A 770 6.21 -7.20 -8.97
CA ALA A 770 5.31 -7.77 -7.97
C ALA A 770 6.06 -7.88 -6.63
N PRO A 771 6.18 -6.79 -5.85
CA PRO A 771 7.11 -6.72 -4.73
C PRO A 771 6.82 -7.75 -3.64
N HIS A 772 5.56 -8.13 -3.42
CA HIS A 772 5.21 -9.19 -2.47
C HIS A 772 5.96 -10.49 -2.76
N THR A 773 6.20 -10.80 -4.05
CA THR A 773 6.86 -12.04 -4.48
C THR A 773 8.36 -12.14 -4.14
N HIS A 774 9.01 -11.11 -3.58
CA HIS A 774 10.42 -11.18 -3.15
C HIS A 774 10.70 -12.41 -2.27
N GLN A 775 9.77 -12.74 -1.37
CA GLN A 775 9.81 -13.91 -0.50
C GLN A 775 9.94 -15.24 -1.26
N LEU A 776 9.43 -15.32 -2.50
CA LEU A 776 9.56 -16.50 -3.35
C LEU A 776 10.95 -16.59 -4.01
N ALA A 777 11.59 -15.45 -4.29
CA ALA A 777 12.98 -15.41 -4.72
C ALA A 777 13.93 -15.79 -3.58
N LEU A 778 13.70 -15.25 -2.36
CA LEU A 778 14.40 -15.65 -1.14
C LEU A 778 14.34 -17.18 -0.94
N ASP A 779 13.14 -17.75 -1.02
CA ASP A 779 12.90 -19.18 -0.87
C ASP A 779 13.62 -20.03 -1.94
N MET A 780 13.57 -19.61 -3.21
CA MET A 780 14.28 -20.29 -4.30
C MET A 780 15.80 -20.26 -4.10
N GLN A 781 16.35 -19.08 -3.80
CA GLN A 781 17.79 -18.84 -3.59
C GLN A 781 18.31 -19.65 -2.39
N LEU A 782 17.64 -19.58 -1.24
CA LEU A 782 18.01 -20.33 -0.04
C LEU A 782 17.83 -21.85 -0.22
N SER A 783 16.92 -22.30 -1.10
CA SER A 783 16.77 -23.73 -1.39
C SER A 783 17.98 -24.37 -2.08
N LEU A 784 18.83 -23.59 -2.74
CA LEU A 784 20.08 -24.08 -3.33
C LEU A 784 21.10 -24.50 -2.25
N LEU A 785 21.00 -23.94 -1.03
CA LEU A 785 21.88 -24.27 0.10
C LEU A 785 21.45 -25.56 0.84
N VAL A 786 20.18 -25.98 0.74
CA VAL A 786 19.70 -27.17 1.48
C VAL A 786 20.42 -28.46 1.07
N PRO A 787 20.62 -28.77 -0.23
CA PRO A 787 21.27 -30.01 -0.64
C PRO A 787 22.68 -30.25 -0.05
N PRO A 788 23.65 -29.31 -0.13
CA PRO A 788 24.96 -29.51 0.48
C PRO A 788 24.90 -29.51 2.01
N LEU A 789 24.09 -28.65 2.64
CA LEU A 789 23.97 -28.60 4.10
C LEU A 789 23.36 -29.89 4.69
N VAL A 790 22.32 -30.44 4.07
CA VAL A 790 21.70 -31.70 4.51
C VAL A 790 22.59 -32.90 4.23
N TRP A 791 23.31 -32.90 3.10
CA TRP A 791 24.34 -33.92 2.84
C TRP A 791 25.41 -33.92 3.94
N LEU A 792 25.89 -32.75 4.33
CA LEU A 792 26.86 -32.59 5.42
C LEU A 792 26.26 -32.99 6.78
N LEU A 793 25.01 -32.62 7.08
CA LEU A 793 24.30 -33.04 8.31
C LEU A 793 24.17 -34.56 8.42
N VAL A 794 23.80 -35.24 7.33
CA VAL A 794 23.60 -36.70 7.33
C VAL A 794 24.93 -37.46 7.39
N LYS A 795 26.00 -36.95 6.77
CA LYS A 795 27.32 -37.62 6.71
C LYS A 795 28.27 -37.25 7.85
N ALA A 796 28.23 -36.01 8.33
CA ALA A 796 29.20 -35.44 9.27
C ALA A 796 28.54 -34.39 10.19
N TRP A 797 27.52 -34.79 10.95
CA TRP A 797 26.75 -33.89 11.83
C TRP A 797 27.59 -33.01 12.79
N PRO A 798 28.73 -33.45 13.37
CA PRO A 798 29.53 -32.60 14.26
C PRO A 798 30.24 -31.45 13.54
N LEU A 799 30.49 -31.60 12.23
CA LEU A 799 31.04 -30.55 11.37
C LEU A 799 29.93 -29.65 10.80
N ALA A 800 28.75 -30.23 10.52
CA ALA A 800 27.60 -29.48 10.01
C ALA A 800 26.99 -28.50 11.03
N SER A 801 26.92 -28.90 12.30
CA SER A 801 26.36 -28.09 13.38
C SER A 801 27.03 -26.71 13.53
N PRO A 802 28.36 -26.59 13.70
CA PRO A 802 29.02 -25.28 13.78
C PRO A 802 28.90 -24.47 12.49
N VAL A 803 28.88 -25.11 11.30
CA VAL A 803 28.65 -24.41 10.03
C VAL A 803 27.28 -23.72 10.00
N ILE A 804 26.22 -24.41 10.44
CA ILE A 804 24.87 -23.81 10.52
C ILE A 804 24.84 -22.67 11.55
N VAL A 805 25.48 -22.85 12.71
CA VAL A 805 25.58 -21.80 13.74
C VAL A 805 26.31 -20.55 13.21
N VAL A 806 27.43 -20.74 12.48
CA VAL A 806 28.18 -19.64 11.85
C VAL A 806 27.35 -18.94 10.78
N LEU A 807 26.60 -19.67 9.94
CA LEU A 807 25.73 -19.07 8.92
C LEU A 807 24.55 -18.29 9.53
N VAL A 808 23.93 -18.82 10.59
CA VAL A 808 22.87 -18.12 11.35
C VAL A 808 23.42 -16.88 12.06
N GLY A 809 24.61 -16.99 12.66
CA GLY A 809 25.31 -15.88 13.29
C GLY A 809 25.67 -14.78 12.30
N GLY A 810 26.29 -15.13 11.17
CA GLY A 810 26.65 -14.20 10.10
C GLY A 810 25.42 -13.51 9.49
N SER A 811 24.36 -14.26 9.20
CA SER A 811 23.06 -13.71 8.75
C SER A 811 22.47 -12.70 9.74
N THR A 812 22.66 -12.95 11.04
CA THR A 812 22.16 -12.09 12.12
C THR A 812 23.02 -10.84 12.31
N TRP A 813 24.33 -11.00 12.24
CA TRP A 813 25.28 -9.89 12.25
C TRP A 813 25.08 -8.96 11.06
N LEU A 814 24.90 -9.49 9.83
CA LEU A 814 24.63 -8.69 8.63
C LEU A 814 23.36 -7.82 8.79
N ARG A 815 22.25 -8.40 9.28
CA ARG A 815 21.02 -7.64 9.61
C ARG A 815 21.27 -6.52 10.62
N GLN A 816 22.05 -6.81 11.67
CA GLN A 816 22.38 -5.83 12.70
C GLN A 816 23.25 -4.70 12.14
N GLN A 817 24.28 -5.02 11.36
CA GLN A 817 25.17 -4.04 10.75
C GLN A 817 24.45 -3.14 9.75
N ALA A 818 23.60 -3.70 8.88
CA ALA A 818 22.84 -2.88 7.93
C ALA A 818 21.89 -1.89 8.63
N ALA A 819 21.27 -2.29 9.75
CA ALA A 819 20.46 -1.39 10.58
C ALA A 819 21.30 -0.24 11.17
N LEU A 820 22.49 -0.54 11.71
CA LEU A 820 23.41 0.44 12.29
C LEU A 820 24.05 1.38 11.25
N GLN A 821 24.44 0.86 10.08
CA GLN A 821 25.14 1.62 9.04
C GLN A 821 24.20 2.52 8.23
N HIS A 822 22.99 2.05 7.93
CA HIS A 822 22.04 2.80 7.08
C HIS A 822 20.96 3.55 7.87
N ASN A 823 20.95 3.44 9.20
CA ASN A 823 19.95 4.01 10.12
C ASN A 823 18.51 3.56 9.76
N VAL A 824 18.31 2.25 9.56
CA VAL A 824 17.03 1.69 9.09
C VAL A 824 16.33 0.79 10.12
N SER A 825 14.99 0.83 10.12
CA SER A 825 14.10 -0.08 10.85
C SER A 825 13.33 -0.96 9.87
N LEU A 826 13.20 -2.26 10.16
CA LEU A 826 12.32 -3.15 9.39
C LEU A 826 10.84 -3.06 9.79
N LEU A 827 10.53 -2.43 10.92
CA LEU A 827 9.16 -2.05 11.28
C LEU A 827 8.90 -0.62 10.82
N ILE A 828 7.79 -0.44 10.10
CA ILE A 828 7.21 0.87 9.81
C ILE A 828 6.93 1.57 11.14
N TYR A 829 7.41 2.81 11.28
CA TYR A 829 7.24 3.66 12.45
C TYR A 829 6.57 4.99 12.05
N ASN A 830 5.95 5.66 13.02
CA ASN A 830 5.18 6.87 12.73
C ASN A 830 6.14 8.01 12.34
N GLY A 831 5.86 8.68 11.23
CA GLY A 831 6.69 9.76 10.70
C GLY A 831 7.93 9.29 9.93
N ALA A 832 8.04 8.00 9.58
CA ALA A 832 9.03 7.49 8.63
C ALA A 832 8.85 8.13 7.24
N LYS A 833 9.94 8.31 6.48
CA LYS A 833 9.86 8.74 5.08
C LYS A 833 9.76 7.53 4.14
N PRO A 834 9.08 7.62 2.98
CA PRO A 834 9.08 6.56 1.98
C PRO A 834 10.49 6.13 1.57
N ALA A 835 11.40 7.08 1.34
CA ALA A 835 12.80 6.80 1.02
C ALA A 835 13.55 5.99 2.11
N ASP A 836 13.22 6.19 3.39
CA ASP A 836 13.82 5.41 4.49
C ASP A 836 13.28 3.96 4.49
N LEU A 837 12.01 3.78 4.11
CA LEU A 837 11.37 2.46 3.98
C LEU A 837 11.87 1.68 2.76
N TYR A 838 12.02 2.31 1.59
CA TYR A 838 12.62 1.66 0.42
C TYR A 838 14.10 1.32 0.68
N ARG A 839 14.87 2.22 1.31
CA ARG A 839 16.24 1.89 1.75
C ARG A 839 16.27 0.69 2.71
N ALA A 840 15.38 0.66 3.71
CA ALA A 840 15.25 -0.48 4.61
C ALA A 840 14.88 -1.78 3.86
N ALA A 841 14.08 -1.65 2.80
CA ALA A 841 13.73 -2.76 1.94
C ALA A 841 14.96 -3.33 1.23
N ASP A 842 15.67 -2.47 0.49
CA ASP A 842 16.82 -2.83 -0.34
C ASP A 842 18.00 -3.40 0.45
N VAL A 843 18.39 -2.73 1.54
CA VAL A 843 19.61 -3.12 2.30
C VAL A 843 19.38 -4.31 3.23
N SER A 844 18.14 -4.77 3.45
CA SER A 844 17.90 -5.81 4.47
C SER A 844 16.64 -6.67 4.31
N TYR A 845 15.50 -6.10 3.94
CA TYR A 845 14.24 -6.86 3.81
C TYR A 845 14.29 -7.90 2.70
N ILE A 846 14.77 -7.51 1.52
CA ILE A 846 14.78 -8.34 0.30
C ILE A 846 16.04 -9.23 0.16
N GLN A 847 16.97 -9.14 1.11
CA GLN A 847 18.29 -9.76 1.03
C GLN A 847 18.30 -11.21 1.57
N ALA A 848 18.63 -12.18 0.72
CA ALA A 848 18.65 -13.61 1.11
C ALA A 848 19.65 -13.94 2.22
N THR A 849 20.83 -13.31 2.20
CA THR A 849 21.84 -13.41 3.26
C THR A 849 21.29 -12.96 4.62
N HIS A 850 20.49 -11.90 4.64
CA HIS A 850 19.88 -11.36 5.85
C HIS A 850 18.73 -12.27 6.32
N ARG A 851 17.87 -12.73 5.41
CA ARG A 851 16.69 -13.56 5.74
C ARG A 851 17.03 -15.04 6.00
N ALA A 852 18.27 -15.47 5.75
CA ALA A 852 18.71 -16.87 5.87
C ALA A 852 18.50 -17.51 7.26
N SER A 853 18.57 -16.75 8.36
CA SER A 853 18.50 -17.33 9.71
C SER A 853 17.23 -18.15 10.01
N ALA A 854 16.04 -17.66 9.63
CA ALA A 854 14.78 -18.38 9.85
C ALA A 854 14.70 -19.64 8.99
N TYR A 855 15.20 -19.56 7.75
CA TYR A 855 15.30 -20.70 6.85
C TYR A 855 16.24 -21.80 7.39
N LEU A 856 17.41 -21.41 7.88
CA LEU A 856 18.41 -22.31 8.47
C LEU A 856 17.95 -22.94 9.80
N ALA A 857 17.21 -22.20 10.63
CA ALA A 857 16.52 -22.75 11.79
C ALA A 857 15.51 -23.84 11.37
N GLY A 858 14.81 -23.62 10.25
CA GLY A 858 13.96 -24.63 9.61
C GLY A 858 14.74 -25.87 9.16
N VAL A 859 15.89 -25.70 8.51
CA VAL A 859 16.76 -26.82 8.09
C VAL A 859 17.20 -27.67 9.30
N ALA A 860 17.64 -27.02 10.39
CA ALA A 860 18.02 -27.70 11.62
C ALA A 860 16.85 -28.48 12.24
N LEU A 861 15.65 -27.88 12.29
CA LEU A 861 14.43 -28.54 12.74
C LEU A 861 14.07 -29.75 11.87
N GLY A 862 14.10 -29.61 10.53
CA GLY A 862 13.77 -30.70 9.61
C GLY A 862 14.69 -31.91 9.74
N TYR A 863 16.00 -31.68 9.97
CA TYR A 863 16.95 -32.75 10.28
C TYR A 863 16.67 -33.41 11.64
N LEU A 864 16.36 -32.62 12.67
CA LEU A 864 16.01 -33.14 14.00
C LEU A 864 14.74 -34.02 13.96
N LEU A 865 13.68 -33.57 13.27
CA LEU A 865 12.42 -34.31 13.14
C LEU A 865 12.58 -35.64 12.38
N HIS A 866 13.56 -35.74 11.47
CA HIS A 866 13.90 -37.01 10.80
C HIS A 866 14.59 -38.01 11.73
N ARG A 867 15.35 -37.53 12.73
CA ARG A 867 16.01 -38.37 13.75
C ARG A 867 15.07 -38.79 14.89
N VAL A 868 14.05 -37.99 15.19
CA VAL A 868 13.16 -38.18 16.35
C VAL A 868 11.93 -39.06 16.01
N PRO A 869 11.59 -40.06 16.83
CA PRO A 869 10.37 -40.86 16.62
C PRO A 869 9.10 -40.02 16.88
N ARG A 870 8.07 -40.21 16.05
CA ARG A 870 6.75 -39.52 16.15
C ARG A 870 6.03 -39.65 17.51
N LYS A 871 6.38 -40.65 18.33
CA LYS A 871 5.84 -40.87 19.68
C LYS A 871 6.93 -40.86 20.76
N LEU A 872 7.87 -39.92 20.68
CA LEU A 872 8.83 -39.68 21.75
C LEU A 872 8.09 -39.35 23.06
N GLN A 873 8.50 -39.91 24.20
CA GLN A 873 7.96 -39.54 25.51
C GLN A 873 8.78 -38.37 26.07
N VAL A 874 8.20 -37.16 26.09
CA VAL A 874 8.88 -35.95 26.60
C VAL A 874 8.49 -35.71 28.07
N PRO A 875 9.45 -35.49 28.99
CA PRO A 875 9.14 -35.21 30.39
C PRO A 875 8.23 -33.97 30.55
N LYS A 876 7.19 -34.08 31.39
CA LYS A 876 6.18 -33.01 31.59
C LYS A 876 6.79 -31.66 31.96
N VAL A 877 7.88 -31.66 32.74
CA VAL A 877 8.63 -30.44 33.11
C VAL A 877 9.27 -29.79 31.89
N LEU A 878 9.95 -30.56 31.04
CA LEU A 878 10.55 -30.05 29.81
C LEU A 878 9.49 -29.54 28.82
N LEU A 879 8.34 -30.24 28.74
CA LEU A 879 7.21 -29.80 27.93
C LEU A 879 6.66 -28.45 28.42
N ALA A 880 6.47 -28.28 29.74
CA ALA A 880 6.00 -27.02 30.33
C ALA A 880 7.01 -25.88 30.16
N LEU A 881 8.30 -26.13 30.39
CA LEU A 881 9.37 -25.15 30.17
C LEU A 881 9.47 -24.72 28.71
N GLY A 882 9.37 -25.67 27.76
CA GLY A 882 9.41 -25.36 26.33
C GLY A 882 8.19 -24.57 25.85
N TRP A 883 6.98 -24.87 26.36
CA TRP A 883 5.80 -24.03 26.09
C TRP A 883 5.93 -22.63 26.67
N LEU A 884 6.43 -22.50 27.91
CA LEU A 884 6.68 -21.20 28.54
C LEU A 884 7.73 -20.39 27.75
N ALA A 885 8.82 -21.04 27.33
CA ALA A 885 9.87 -20.42 26.53
C ALA A 885 9.35 -20.00 25.14
N SER A 886 8.60 -20.87 24.47
CA SER A 886 7.97 -20.58 23.18
C SER A 886 6.99 -19.41 23.26
N ALA A 887 6.13 -19.38 24.28
CA ALA A 887 5.20 -18.27 24.50
C ALA A 887 5.93 -16.96 24.84
N SER A 888 6.99 -17.03 25.65
CA SER A 888 7.80 -15.86 26.01
C SER A 888 8.58 -15.29 24.81
N LEU A 889 9.22 -16.16 24.01
CA LEU A 889 10.00 -15.75 22.83
C LEU A 889 9.09 -15.22 21.71
N GLY A 890 7.98 -15.91 21.42
CA GLY A 890 7.00 -15.44 20.42
C GLY A 890 6.30 -14.15 20.86
N GLY A 891 5.93 -14.06 22.15
CA GLY A 891 5.37 -12.84 22.74
C GLY A 891 6.35 -11.67 22.74
N TRP A 892 7.63 -11.90 23.05
CA TRP A 892 8.66 -10.88 22.97
C TRP A 892 8.90 -10.43 21.52
N ALA A 893 9.04 -11.35 20.58
CA ALA A 893 9.25 -11.03 19.17
C ALA A 893 8.10 -10.18 18.57
N MET A 894 6.86 -10.38 19.05
CA MET A 894 5.69 -9.66 18.55
C MET A 894 5.35 -8.37 19.32
N PHE A 895 5.58 -8.32 20.64
CA PHE A 895 5.13 -7.20 21.48
C PHE A 895 6.24 -6.32 22.08
N SER A 896 7.52 -6.66 21.90
CA SER A 896 8.64 -5.85 22.41
C SER A 896 8.69 -4.44 21.81
N GLN A 897 8.36 -4.28 20.53
CA GLN A 897 8.45 -3.01 19.78
C GLN A 897 7.20 -2.11 19.94
N ARG A 898 6.44 -2.26 21.03
CA ARG A 898 5.23 -1.45 21.32
C ARG A 898 5.43 0.06 21.40
N HIS A 899 6.65 0.52 21.63
CA HIS A 899 7.04 1.94 21.60
C HIS A 899 7.13 2.48 20.17
N VAL A 900 7.51 1.67 19.18
CA VAL A 900 7.60 2.04 17.76
C VAL A 900 6.23 2.41 17.16
N ALA A 901 5.16 1.90 17.77
CA ALA A 901 3.79 2.26 17.41
C ALA A 901 3.39 3.68 17.86
N ARG A 902 4.07 4.32 18.81
CA ARG A 902 3.61 5.60 19.38
C ARG A 902 3.82 6.79 18.42
N LEU A 903 2.95 7.80 18.48
CA LEU A 903 3.00 8.99 17.61
C LEU A 903 4.23 9.87 17.86
N ASP A 904 4.78 9.85 19.07
CA ASP A 904 5.97 10.59 19.51
C ASP A 904 7.29 9.83 19.30
N TYR A 905 7.24 8.60 18.77
CA TYR A 905 8.43 7.78 18.59
C TYR A 905 9.45 8.43 17.63
N ARG A 906 10.71 8.43 18.06
CA ARG A 906 11.88 8.75 17.24
C ARG A 906 12.70 7.49 17.08
N LEU A 907 13.22 7.26 15.88
CA LEU A 907 14.00 6.07 15.56
C LEU A 907 15.24 5.95 16.46
N ASP A 908 15.21 4.97 17.37
CA ASP A 908 16.39 4.48 18.07
C ASP A 908 17.02 3.36 17.23
N VAL A 909 18.10 3.71 16.54
CA VAL A 909 18.82 2.80 15.64
C VAL A 909 19.42 1.61 16.41
N ALA A 910 19.83 1.80 17.67
CA ALA A 910 20.40 0.74 18.48
C ALA A 910 19.32 -0.26 18.95
N ASP A 911 18.11 0.22 19.29
CA ASP A 911 16.97 -0.67 19.57
C ASP A 911 16.49 -1.40 18.31
N ALA A 912 16.33 -0.69 17.19
CA ALA A 912 15.95 -1.29 15.91
C ALA A 912 16.96 -2.36 15.45
N ALA A 913 18.26 -2.11 15.57
CA ALA A 913 19.30 -3.08 15.23
C ALA A 913 19.25 -4.34 16.12
N ARG A 914 19.06 -4.19 17.44
CA ARG A 914 18.89 -5.31 18.37
C ARG A 914 17.66 -6.14 18.04
N PHE A 915 16.53 -5.49 17.72
CA PHE A 915 15.31 -6.16 17.32
C PHE A 915 15.47 -6.91 15.99
N ASN A 916 15.99 -6.25 14.94
CA ASN A 916 16.23 -6.85 13.62
C ASN A 916 17.15 -8.09 13.69
N ALA A 917 18.10 -8.11 14.63
CA ALA A 917 18.95 -9.25 14.89
C ALA A 917 18.20 -10.41 15.57
N LEU A 918 17.55 -10.14 16.70
CA LEU A 918 17.06 -11.16 17.63
C LEU A 918 15.62 -11.64 17.37
N ALA A 919 14.74 -10.79 16.83
CA ALA A 919 13.33 -11.13 16.64
C ALA A 919 13.09 -12.32 15.68
N PRO A 920 13.76 -12.43 14.52
CA PRO A 920 13.62 -13.61 13.65
C PRO A 920 14.08 -14.91 14.33
N LEU A 921 15.10 -14.85 15.19
CA LEU A 921 15.60 -16.01 15.93
C LEU A 921 14.62 -16.44 17.03
N ALA A 922 14.12 -15.49 17.82
CA ALA A 922 13.13 -15.75 18.87
C ALA A 922 11.81 -16.30 18.28
N TRP A 923 11.36 -15.73 17.17
CA TRP A 923 10.17 -16.20 16.46
C TRP A 923 10.36 -17.60 15.85
N ALA A 924 11.49 -17.84 15.17
CA ALA A 924 11.80 -19.17 14.62
C ALA A 924 11.91 -20.23 15.72
N ALA A 925 12.53 -19.92 16.86
CA ALA A 925 12.59 -20.84 18.01
C ALA A 925 11.20 -21.17 18.58
N ALA A 926 10.32 -20.17 18.73
CA ALA A 926 8.95 -20.37 19.17
C ALA A 926 8.13 -21.26 18.19
N MET A 927 8.23 -20.98 16.88
CA MET A 927 7.54 -21.78 15.86
C MET A 927 8.15 -23.19 15.73
N ALA A 928 9.46 -23.35 15.90
CA ALA A 928 10.12 -24.66 15.89
C ALA A 928 9.67 -25.55 17.05
N TRP A 929 9.51 -24.98 18.26
CA TRP A 929 8.94 -25.70 19.39
C TRP A 929 7.49 -26.12 19.15
N LEU A 930 6.66 -25.22 18.60
CA LEU A 930 5.26 -25.53 18.24
C LEU A 930 5.18 -26.73 17.27
N ILE A 931 5.99 -26.71 16.20
CA ILE A 931 6.05 -27.82 15.22
C ILE A 931 6.52 -29.12 15.86
N PHE A 932 7.59 -29.06 16.69
CA PHE A 932 8.12 -30.23 17.40
C PHE A 932 7.09 -30.84 18.39
N ALA A 933 6.39 -30.00 19.15
CA ALA A 933 5.37 -30.44 20.10
C ALA A 933 4.17 -31.08 19.38
N CYS A 934 3.72 -30.51 18.25
CA CYS A 934 2.69 -31.14 17.41
C CYS A 934 3.17 -32.48 16.81
N TYR A 935 4.36 -32.52 16.19
CA TYR A 935 4.91 -33.73 15.56
C TYR A 935 5.10 -34.91 16.53
N THR A 936 5.44 -34.63 17.79
CA THR A 936 5.61 -35.64 18.85
C THR A 936 4.30 -36.00 19.58
N GLY A 937 3.16 -35.41 19.20
CA GLY A 937 1.85 -35.69 19.80
C GLY A 937 1.51 -34.91 21.07
N HIS A 938 2.34 -33.93 21.47
CA HIS A 938 2.16 -33.09 22.66
C HIS A 938 1.45 -31.75 22.40
N GLY A 939 1.02 -31.48 21.15
CA GLY A 939 0.36 -30.23 20.77
C GLY A 939 -1.08 -30.07 21.28
N GLY A 940 -1.72 -31.14 21.76
CA GLY A 940 -3.01 -31.09 22.48
C GLY A 940 -4.15 -30.41 21.71
N VAL A 941 -4.59 -29.23 22.17
CA VAL A 941 -5.62 -28.44 21.47
C VAL A 941 -5.07 -27.80 20.20
N LEU A 942 -3.83 -27.28 20.23
CA LEU A 942 -3.22 -26.62 19.09
C LEU A 942 -3.03 -27.57 17.92
N ASP A 943 -2.62 -28.81 18.17
CA ASP A 943 -2.52 -29.83 17.12
C ASP A 943 -3.88 -30.14 16.47
N ARG A 944 -4.94 -30.31 17.28
CA ARG A 944 -6.31 -30.53 16.77
C ARG A 944 -6.81 -29.36 15.91
N VAL A 945 -6.49 -28.12 16.28
CA VAL A 945 -6.87 -26.92 15.51
C VAL A 945 -6.03 -26.83 14.22
N LEU A 946 -4.70 -26.93 14.31
CA LEU A 946 -3.80 -26.80 13.15
C LEU A 946 -3.96 -27.94 12.13
N CYS A 947 -4.35 -29.14 12.56
CA CYS A 947 -4.64 -30.27 11.69
C CYS A 947 -6.11 -30.34 11.23
N ALA A 948 -6.93 -29.30 11.46
CA ALA A 948 -8.34 -29.27 11.07
C ALA A 948 -8.53 -29.25 9.55
N ARG A 949 -9.52 -30.02 9.05
CA ARG A 949 -9.80 -30.20 7.62
C ARG A 949 -9.92 -28.89 6.82
N PRO A 950 -10.61 -27.82 7.28
CA PRO A 950 -10.72 -26.58 6.51
C PRO A 950 -9.37 -25.88 6.30
N LEU A 951 -8.49 -25.90 7.30
CA LEU A 951 -7.15 -25.31 7.18
C LEU A 951 -6.27 -26.10 6.21
N VAL A 952 -6.41 -27.43 6.15
CA VAL A 952 -5.71 -28.26 5.16
C VAL A 952 -6.12 -27.87 3.74
N LEU A 953 -7.42 -27.71 3.47
CA LEU A 953 -7.91 -27.25 2.16
C LEU A 953 -7.36 -25.86 1.81
N LEU A 954 -7.47 -24.89 2.71
CA LEU A 954 -6.93 -23.54 2.51
C LEU A 954 -5.41 -23.53 2.32
N SER A 955 -4.67 -24.42 2.99
CA SER A 955 -3.23 -24.55 2.82
C SER A 955 -2.80 -25.05 1.43
N ARG A 956 -3.69 -25.71 0.67
CA ARG A 956 -3.44 -26.18 -0.70
C ARG A 956 -3.59 -25.06 -1.73
N ILE A 957 -4.52 -24.13 -1.56
CA ILE A 957 -4.66 -22.93 -2.41
C ILE A 957 -3.80 -21.74 -1.94
N SER A 958 -3.13 -21.87 -0.79
CA SER A 958 -2.38 -20.78 -0.13
C SER A 958 -1.31 -20.11 -1.01
N TYR A 959 -0.73 -20.84 -1.98
CA TYR A 959 0.25 -20.29 -2.91
C TYR A 959 -0.39 -19.38 -3.95
N ALA A 960 -1.44 -19.85 -4.64
CA ALA A 960 -2.22 -19.03 -5.56
C ALA A 960 -2.84 -17.82 -4.83
N PHE A 961 -3.41 -18.01 -3.64
CA PHE A 961 -3.96 -16.96 -2.77
C PHE A 961 -2.97 -15.82 -2.53
N TYR A 962 -1.75 -16.16 -2.11
CA TYR A 962 -0.68 -15.21 -1.87
C TYR A 962 -0.21 -14.47 -3.14
N LEU A 963 -0.27 -15.09 -4.33
CA LEU A 963 0.08 -14.43 -5.57
C LEU A 963 -1.02 -13.47 -6.06
N VAL A 964 -2.29 -13.90 -6.03
CA VAL A 964 -3.42 -13.18 -6.66
C VAL A 964 -3.99 -12.06 -5.79
N GLN A 965 -3.75 -12.04 -4.48
CA GLN A 965 -4.32 -11.02 -3.58
C GLN A 965 -4.07 -9.57 -4.05
N PHE A 966 -2.88 -9.24 -4.55
CA PHE A 966 -2.56 -7.89 -5.01
C PHE A 966 -3.23 -7.50 -6.34
N LEU A 967 -3.61 -8.47 -7.20
CA LEU A 967 -4.44 -8.18 -8.39
C LEU A 967 -5.80 -7.63 -7.96
N VAL A 968 -6.42 -8.27 -6.96
CA VAL A 968 -7.72 -7.84 -6.41
C VAL A 968 -7.57 -6.53 -5.62
N PHE A 969 -6.51 -6.37 -4.83
CA PHE A 969 -6.26 -5.12 -4.10
C PHE A 969 -6.08 -3.92 -5.04
N PHE A 970 -5.28 -4.05 -6.10
CA PHE A 970 -5.07 -2.96 -7.07
C PHE A 970 -6.33 -2.69 -7.89
N TYR A 971 -7.07 -3.72 -8.31
CA TYR A 971 -8.37 -3.54 -8.97
C TYR A 971 -9.36 -2.76 -8.08
N ASN A 972 -9.53 -3.20 -6.83
CA ASN A 972 -10.46 -2.57 -5.89
C ASN A 972 -10.05 -1.13 -5.53
N ALA A 973 -8.75 -0.88 -5.35
CA ALA A 973 -8.22 0.44 -5.04
C ALA A 973 -8.27 1.40 -6.23
N GLY A 974 -7.89 0.94 -7.43
CA GLY A 974 -7.95 1.73 -8.67
C GLY A 974 -9.37 2.12 -9.06
N SER A 975 -10.36 1.26 -8.77
CA SER A 975 -11.78 1.46 -9.09
C SER A 975 -12.53 2.39 -8.11
N VAL A 976 -11.88 2.91 -7.06
CA VAL A 976 -12.54 3.81 -6.09
C VAL A 976 -12.85 5.16 -6.70
N ARG A 977 -14.15 5.42 -6.92
CA ARG A 977 -14.68 6.68 -7.47
C ARG A 977 -14.93 7.78 -6.44
N SER A 978 -15.27 7.41 -5.20
CA SER A 978 -15.70 8.36 -4.16
C SER A 978 -15.01 8.10 -2.83
N GLN A 979 -15.01 9.12 -1.96
CA GLN A 979 -14.48 9.01 -0.60
C GLN A 979 -15.27 7.98 0.22
N ARG A 980 -14.59 7.25 1.12
CA ARG A 980 -15.22 6.29 2.04
C ARG A 980 -14.90 6.64 3.49
N GLU A 981 -15.66 6.07 4.43
CA GLU A 981 -15.25 6.05 5.83
C GLU A 981 -14.41 4.82 6.15
N PHE A 982 -13.27 5.03 6.79
CA PHE A 982 -12.44 3.97 7.34
C PHE A 982 -13.13 3.31 8.54
N SER A 983 -13.14 1.98 8.53
CA SER A 983 -13.58 1.12 9.64
C SER A 983 -12.56 -0.01 9.83
N VAL A 984 -12.46 -0.57 11.04
CA VAL A 984 -11.53 -1.69 11.32
C VAL A 984 -11.87 -2.92 10.44
N THR A 985 -13.15 -3.13 10.16
CA THR A 985 -13.65 -4.16 9.24
C THR A 985 -13.19 -3.98 7.81
N ALA A 986 -12.82 -2.78 7.35
CA ALA A 986 -12.25 -2.57 6.02
C ALA A 986 -10.91 -3.31 5.81
N ALA A 987 -10.13 -3.54 6.89
CA ALA A 987 -8.90 -4.34 6.84
C ALA A 987 -9.17 -5.85 6.67
N LEU A 988 -10.40 -6.31 6.90
CA LEU A 988 -10.86 -7.69 6.71
C LEU A 988 -12.19 -7.71 5.95
N ASP A 989 -12.19 -7.07 4.78
CA ASP A 989 -13.33 -7.10 3.86
C ASP A 989 -13.60 -8.54 3.40
N LEU A 990 -14.76 -9.07 3.81
CA LEU A 990 -15.16 -10.44 3.53
C LEU A 990 -15.47 -10.67 2.05
N TRP A 991 -15.95 -9.66 1.32
CA TRP A 991 -16.24 -9.78 -0.10
C TRP A 991 -14.94 -9.88 -0.90
N GLU A 992 -13.99 -9.00 -0.59
CA GLU A 992 -12.64 -9.06 -1.17
C GLU A 992 -11.94 -10.39 -0.85
N LEU A 993 -12.03 -10.87 0.39
CA LEU A 993 -11.45 -12.16 0.78
C LEU A 993 -12.08 -13.33 0.00
N VAL A 994 -13.41 -13.32 -0.20
CA VAL A 994 -14.11 -14.31 -1.03
C VAL A 994 -13.66 -14.25 -2.49
N LEU A 995 -13.49 -13.05 -3.06
CA LEU A 995 -12.97 -12.89 -4.43
C LEU A 995 -11.54 -13.42 -4.57
N VAL A 996 -10.65 -13.12 -3.63
CA VAL A 996 -9.26 -13.63 -3.63
C VAL A 996 -9.25 -15.17 -3.46
N LEU A 997 -10.08 -15.73 -2.59
CA LEU A 997 -10.20 -17.19 -2.42
C LEU A 997 -10.77 -17.88 -3.67
N ALA A 998 -11.76 -17.28 -4.33
CA ALA A 998 -12.33 -17.79 -5.58
C ALA A 998 -11.29 -17.77 -6.71
N LEU A 999 -10.61 -16.64 -6.92
CA LEU A 999 -9.56 -16.50 -7.94
C LEU A 999 -8.38 -17.44 -7.67
N ALA A 1000 -7.96 -17.58 -6.40
CA ALA A 1000 -6.93 -18.54 -6.00
C ALA A 1000 -7.32 -19.98 -6.34
N THR A 1001 -8.57 -20.36 -6.05
CA THR A 1001 -9.09 -21.71 -6.34
C THR A 1001 -9.10 -21.98 -7.86
N VAL A 1002 -9.54 -21.01 -8.66
CA VAL A 1002 -9.51 -21.10 -10.14
C VAL A 1002 -8.08 -21.28 -10.66
N VAL A 1003 -7.13 -20.47 -10.18
CA VAL A 1003 -5.71 -20.55 -10.57
C VAL A 1003 -5.06 -21.88 -10.12
N THR A 1004 -5.38 -22.38 -8.93
CA THR A 1004 -4.87 -23.67 -8.45
C THR A 1004 -5.40 -24.84 -9.29
N LEU A 1005 -6.67 -24.81 -9.72
CA LEU A 1005 -7.28 -25.87 -10.54
C LEU A 1005 -6.82 -25.85 -12.01
N LEU A 1006 -6.59 -24.67 -12.59
CA LEU A 1006 -6.24 -24.49 -14.01
C LEU A 1006 -4.74 -24.52 -14.30
N VAL A 1007 -3.88 -24.23 -13.30
CA VAL A 1007 -2.42 -24.16 -13.50
C VAL A 1007 -1.66 -24.92 -12.44
N GLU A 1008 -1.86 -24.63 -11.15
CA GLU A 1008 -0.97 -25.15 -10.09
C GLU A 1008 -1.00 -26.69 -9.96
N LEU A 1009 -2.19 -27.31 -9.99
CA LEU A 1009 -2.35 -28.76 -9.93
C LEU A 1009 -1.96 -29.46 -11.25
N PRO A 1010 -2.42 -29.02 -12.44
CA PRO A 1010 -1.95 -29.58 -13.71
C PRO A 1010 -0.43 -29.62 -13.84
N MET A 1011 0.25 -28.51 -13.52
CA MET A 1011 1.71 -28.43 -13.70
C MET A 1011 2.49 -29.34 -12.75
N GLN A 1012 1.91 -29.73 -11.61
CA GLN A 1012 2.49 -30.76 -10.73
C GLN A 1012 2.41 -32.15 -11.38
N SER A 1013 1.30 -32.49 -12.05
CA SER A 1013 1.13 -33.76 -12.79
C SER A 1013 1.87 -33.81 -14.13
N VAL A 1014 2.09 -32.68 -14.80
CA VAL A 1014 2.86 -32.64 -16.07
C VAL A 1014 4.26 -33.24 -15.91
N ARG A 1015 4.91 -33.08 -14.74
CA ARG A 1015 6.24 -33.68 -14.50
C ARG A 1015 6.20 -35.22 -14.55
N SER A 1016 5.16 -35.86 -14.03
CA SER A 1016 5.08 -37.32 -14.02
C SER A 1016 4.68 -37.87 -15.39
N ALA A 1017 3.83 -37.16 -16.14
CA ALA A 1017 3.53 -37.47 -17.55
C ALA A 1017 4.73 -37.30 -18.51
N LEU A 1018 5.66 -36.37 -18.22
CA LEU A 1018 6.91 -36.19 -18.98
C LEU A 1018 8.04 -37.12 -18.53
N GLY A 1019 7.99 -37.64 -17.30
CA GLY A 1019 8.97 -38.58 -16.77
C GLY A 1019 8.76 -39.97 -17.37
N SER A 1020 9.71 -40.45 -18.18
CA SER A 1020 9.57 -41.72 -18.89
C SER A 1020 9.22 -42.90 -17.95
N SER A 1021 8.05 -43.51 -18.18
CA SER A 1021 7.48 -44.68 -17.46
C SER A 1021 8.51 -45.79 -17.16
N LYS A 1022 9.50 -45.99 -18.04
CA LYS A 1022 10.58 -46.99 -17.90
C LYS A 1022 11.40 -46.93 -16.60
N ARG A 1023 11.50 -45.80 -15.89
CA ARG A 1023 12.28 -45.73 -14.62
C ARG A 1023 11.50 -46.21 -13.39
N ARG A 1024 10.18 -46.44 -13.48
CA ARG A 1024 9.35 -46.82 -12.31
C ARG A 1024 9.06 -48.33 -12.21
N GLN A 1025 9.14 -49.07 -13.33
CA GLN A 1025 8.96 -50.54 -13.30
C GLN A 1025 10.07 -51.28 -12.54
N SER A 1026 11.28 -50.73 -12.41
CA SER A 1026 12.34 -51.29 -11.54
C SER A 1026 12.21 -50.91 -10.06
N LEU A 1027 11.13 -50.23 -9.67
CA LEU A 1027 10.83 -49.77 -8.30
C LEU A 1027 9.41 -50.16 -7.87
N LYS A 1028 8.87 -51.26 -8.44
CA LYS A 1028 7.73 -51.96 -7.85
C LYS A 1028 8.20 -52.63 -6.57
N TRP A 1029 7.77 -52.10 -5.43
CA TRP A 1029 7.96 -52.75 -4.12
C TRP A 1029 7.12 -54.02 -4.09
N GLU A 1030 7.79 -55.18 -4.13
CA GLU A 1030 7.20 -56.41 -3.62
C GLU A 1030 7.21 -56.34 -2.08
N PRO A 1031 6.10 -56.65 -1.40
CA PRO A 1031 6.12 -56.73 0.05
C PRO A 1031 7.04 -57.88 0.49
N PRO A 1032 7.96 -57.66 1.45
CA PRO A 1032 8.73 -58.75 2.01
C PRO A 1032 7.77 -59.77 2.64
N SER A 1033 7.94 -61.04 2.27
CA SER A 1033 7.26 -62.16 2.92
C SER A 1033 7.43 -62.05 4.43
N THR A 1034 6.32 -62.21 5.16
CA THR A 1034 6.21 -62.04 6.62
C THR A 1034 7.42 -62.58 7.38
N PRO A 1035 8.25 -61.72 8.01
CA PRO A 1035 9.29 -62.19 8.92
C PRO A 1035 8.62 -62.71 10.20
N THR A 1036 9.01 -63.92 10.59
CA THR A 1036 8.62 -64.58 11.84
C THR A 1036 8.90 -63.67 13.04
N THR A 1037 8.04 -63.71 14.07
CA THR A 1037 8.20 -62.91 15.29
C THR A 1037 9.56 -63.14 15.94
N PRO A 1038 10.40 -62.10 16.14
CA PRO A 1038 11.69 -62.24 16.79
C PRO A 1038 11.53 -62.54 18.28
N SER A 1039 12.51 -63.24 18.84
CA SER A 1039 12.51 -63.66 20.24
C SER A 1039 12.80 -62.48 21.19
N PRO A 1040 12.40 -62.56 22.48
CA PRO A 1040 12.71 -61.51 23.47
C PRO A 1040 14.20 -61.18 23.61
N HIS A 1041 15.08 -62.10 23.22
CA HIS A 1041 16.54 -61.94 23.31
C HIS A 1041 17.11 -60.99 22.24
N GLU A 1042 16.44 -60.86 21.09
CA GLU A 1042 16.89 -60.00 19.98
C GLU A 1042 16.50 -58.53 20.19
N LEU A 1043 15.36 -58.29 20.88
CA LEU A 1043 14.93 -56.95 21.28
C LEU A 1043 15.88 -56.30 22.31
N ALA A 1044 16.48 -57.10 23.20
CA ALA A 1044 17.48 -56.61 24.16
C ALA A 1044 18.79 -56.17 23.46
N ALA A 1045 19.23 -56.93 22.45
CA ALA A 1045 20.44 -56.61 21.68
C ALA A 1045 20.30 -55.30 20.89
N ALA A 1046 19.15 -55.07 20.25
CA ALA A 1046 18.89 -53.86 19.46
C ALA A 1046 18.82 -52.56 20.30
N TYR A 1047 18.43 -52.66 21.57
CA TYR A 1047 18.39 -51.51 22.49
C TYR A 1047 19.79 -51.13 23.00
N TYR A 1048 20.67 -52.11 23.21
CA TYR A 1048 22.07 -51.86 23.62
C TYR A 1048 22.95 -51.36 22.47
N TYR A 1049 22.77 -51.86 21.25
CA TYR A 1049 23.65 -51.53 20.12
C TYR A 1049 23.55 -50.06 19.66
N ASN A 1050 22.39 -49.41 19.84
CA ASN A 1050 22.20 -48.00 19.49
C ASN A 1050 22.67 -46.99 20.57
N LEU A 1051 23.06 -47.45 21.76
CA LEU A 1051 23.59 -46.57 22.82
C LEU A 1051 25.11 -46.60 22.93
N SER A 1052 25.79 -47.66 22.47
CA SER A 1052 27.24 -47.82 22.67
C SER A 1052 28.13 -47.14 21.61
N THR A 1053 27.62 -46.89 20.40
CA THR A 1053 28.41 -46.32 19.30
C THR A 1053 28.75 -44.84 19.44
N ASP A 1054 27.97 -44.06 20.21
CA ASP A 1054 28.20 -42.62 20.38
C ASP A 1054 29.16 -42.26 21.55
N VAL A 1055 29.63 -43.24 22.34
CA VAL A 1055 30.54 -43.01 23.48
C VAL A 1055 31.98 -43.46 23.20
N TYR A 1056 32.19 -44.48 22.37
CA TYR A 1056 33.51 -45.13 22.22
C TYR A 1056 34.49 -44.46 21.24
N THR A 1057 34.03 -43.55 20.36
CA THR A 1057 34.90 -42.91 19.35
C THR A 1057 35.73 -41.73 19.87
N SER A 1058 35.61 -41.38 21.15
CA SER A 1058 36.38 -40.29 21.78
C SER A 1058 37.71 -40.73 22.42
N HIS A 1059 37.96 -42.04 22.62
CA HIS A 1059 39.10 -42.51 23.42
C HIS A 1059 40.18 -43.28 22.63
N ALA A 1060 39.91 -43.72 21.40
CA ALA A 1060 40.84 -44.50 20.57
C ALA A 1060 41.61 -43.63 19.54
N LYS A 1061 42.27 -42.56 20.03
CA LYS A 1061 43.16 -41.72 19.20
C LYS A 1061 44.37 -41.14 19.95
N LYS A 1062 44.74 -41.79 21.06
CA LYS A 1062 45.92 -41.49 21.88
C LYS A 1062 46.51 -42.78 22.49
N GLU A 1063 46.74 -43.74 21.61
CA GLU A 1063 47.69 -44.87 21.67
C GLU A 1063 47.83 -45.41 20.23
#